data_AF-A0A7J4QST0-F1
#
_entry.id   AF-A0A7J4QST0-F1
#
_cell.length_a   1.000
_cell.length_b   1.000
_cell.length_c   1.000
_cell.angle_alpha   90.00
_cell.angle_beta   90.00
_cell.angle_gamma   90.00
#
_symmetry.space_group_name_H-M   'P 1'
#
loop_
_entity.id
_entity.type
_entity.pdbx_description
1 polymer ?
#
loop_
_entity_poly.entity_id
_entity_poly.type
_entity_poly.pdbx_seq_one_letter_code
_entity_poly.pdbx_strand_id
1 'polypeptide(L)'
;MVLSTLPGVGERLAKKITDHFGGEHEALTSLRCGDIARVAEIDGVSPKRALSLARMVAGDSGSFLATKEAQRLHRDILQHIQGYASASATRQRMQLLMPVDDPTMRREKSSAAIHFAMQHPQRMERLASMLKGLGQTRHSSERYERVVVSKKPLDHLKKWCRVLQPGEGETWKDYTVFKLVTWIGGGSPAQAPEGWVVLGNDPAPEMIIPERTIDWFRNNQRQLSVLVSLIEDAIDGDENDAFLGQIHATVRGLERLPEWLDNIDQQGDLEKIADVKDRLWKIMKSLEAEVNEEVTEAMNNAKMNLSGTELLEALSDGAAFQRKLQEATSDVITDAMEAAKQKLAEELQGTGVRVPYSIFTKNWPAKIERKVIDELDHALSVNLASGETERMLTLAKNLGPLQPKCEHAIRDLIELDQWVAVARWAKEHGCTMPELSDHGIHIEDGRHLLLGVEADAVTYGLGRCAMDNDQQSLALLTGANSGGKTTLLELLAHTCILAHMGLPVPASHAVVGQVEALHILAKAGGTQSAGALEQTLVELATVVSDPTPKLILADELEAITEPGAGARIIAGMLLAAEAQNDTTMMLVTHLAPAILEATGRDDLRVDGIEAKGLDADLELMVDRTPKRNHLARSTPELIVKRLVERSDGHAKVLFGDILTMFQ
;
A
#
# COMPACT_ATOMS: atom_id res chain seq x y z
N MET A 1 -20.28 -9.36 -18.85
CA MET A 1 -19.15 -9.11 -17.94
C MET A 1 -18.60 -7.74 -18.28
N VAL A 2 -18.52 -6.84 -17.32
CA VAL A 2 -17.84 -5.55 -17.45
C VAL A 2 -16.36 -5.75 -17.79
N LEU A 3 -15.75 -6.85 -17.31
CA LEU A 3 -14.37 -7.18 -17.66
C LEU A 3 -14.17 -7.51 -19.15
N SER A 4 -15.17 -8.10 -19.82
CA SER A 4 -15.06 -8.46 -21.25
C SER A 4 -15.28 -7.28 -22.20
N THR A 5 -15.70 -6.12 -21.68
CA THR A 5 -15.80 -4.89 -22.48
C THR A 5 -14.50 -4.09 -22.47
N LEU A 6 -13.52 -4.47 -21.64
CA LEU A 6 -12.21 -3.83 -21.61
C LEU A 6 -11.42 -4.18 -22.88
N PRO A 7 -10.81 -3.18 -23.56
CA PRO A 7 -9.96 -3.42 -24.72
C PRO A 7 -8.86 -4.45 -24.43
N GLY A 8 -8.75 -5.47 -25.30
CA GLY A 8 -7.74 -6.52 -25.14
C GLY A 8 -8.06 -7.59 -24.08
N VAL A 9 -9.27 -7.60 -23.51
CA VAL A 9 -9.79 -8.66 -22.62
C VAL A 9 -10.87 -9.47 -23.32
N GLY A 10 -10.50 -10.62 -23.88
CA GLY A 10 -11.49 -11.59 -24.38
C GLY A 10 -12.20 -12.35 -23.26
N GLU A 11 -13.32 -13.01 -23.57
CA GLU A 11 -14.15 -13.76 -22.61
C GLU A 11 -13.35 -14.77 -21.77
N ARG A 12 -12.37 -15.46 -22.38
CA ARG A 12 -11.51 -16.42 -21.67
C ARG A 12 -10.69 -15.77 -20.56
N LEU A 13 -10.16 -14.58 -20.82
CA LEU A 13 -9.35 -13.86 -19.83
C LEU A 13 -10.24 -13.24 -18.75
N ALA A 14 -11.39 -12.67 -19.12
CA ALA A 14 -12.38 -12.18 -18.16
C ALA A 14 -12.83 -13.29 -17.19
N LYS A 15 -13.06 -14.50 -17.71
CA LYS A 15 -13.39 -15.66 -16.88
C LYS A 15 -12.24 -16.06 -15.95
N LYS A 16 -11.00 -16.15 -16.45
CA LYS A 16 -9.82 -16.43 -15.61
C LYS A 16 -9.66 -15.41 -14.47
N ILE A 17 -9.87 -14.12 -14.75
CA ILE A 17 -9.80 -13.05 -13.74
C ILE A 17 -10.92 -13.25 -12.70
N THR A 18 -12.15 -13.44 -13.16
CA THR A 18 -13.32 -13.67 -12.30
C THR A 18 -13.12 -14.89 -11.38
N ASP A 19 -12.67 -16.02 -11.95
CA ASP A 19 -12.44 -17.27 -11.23
C ASP A 19 -11.31 -17.12 -10.18
N HIS A 20 -10.26 -16.36 -10.48
CA HIS A 20 -9.15 -16.11 -9.54
C HIS A 20 -9.58 -15.30 -8.31
N PHE A 21 -10.42 -14.28 -8.50
CA PHE A 21 -10.90 -13.42 -7.42
C PHE A 21 -12.17 -13.94 -6.71
N GLY A 22 -12.79 -15.01 -7.24
CA GLY A 22 -14.02 -15.58 -6.69
C GLY A 22 -15.29 -14.85 -7.11
N GLY A 23 -15.17 -13.84 -7.99
CA GLY A 23 -16.28 -13.04 -8.50
C GLY A 23 -15.82 -11.83 -9.31
N GLU A 24 -16.72 -11.29 -10.14
CA GLU A 24 -16.42 -10.15 -11.02
C GLU A 24 -16.30 -8.84 -10.22
N HIS A 25 -17.06 -8.72 -9.13
CA HIS A 25 -17.02 -7.57 -8.25
C HIS A 25 -15.67 -7.46 -7.53
N GLU A 26 -15.16 -8.56 -6.98
CA GLU A 26 -13.88 -8.65 -6.28
C GLU A 26 -12.71 -8.38 -7.24
N ALA A 27 -12.82 -8.88 -8.48
CA ALA A 27 -11.86 -8.61 -9.54
C ALA A 27 -11.79 -7.11 -9.88
N LEU A 28 -12.93 -6.48 -10.15
CA LEU A 28 -13.00 -5.04 -10.43
C LEU A 28 -12.51 -4.21 -9.24
N THR A 29 -12.86 -4.61 -8.03
CA THR A 29 -12.40 -3.94 -6.80
C THR A 29 -10.89 -4.06 -6.65
N SER A 30 -10.29 -5.20 -7.01
CA SER A 30 -8.83 -5.38 -6.97
C SER A 30 -8.11 -4.56 -8.05
N LEU A 31 -8.69 -4.44 -9.25
CA LEU A 31 -8.19 -3.57 -10.32
C LEU A 31 -8.28 -2.09 -9.95
N ARG A 32 -9.43 -1.64 -9.42
CA ARG A 32 -9.60 -0.30 -8.85
C ARG A 32 -8.63 -0.06 -7.70
N CYS A 33 -8.29 -1.12 -6.96
CA CYS A 33 -7.25 -1.27 -5.95
C CYS A 33 -5.88 -0.73 -6.34
N GLY A 34 -5.50 -0.98 -7.59
CA GLY A 34 -4.11 -0.96 -8.01
C GLY A 34 -3.31 -2.12 -7.40
N ASP A 35 -3.95 -3.23 -7.01
CA ASP A 35 -3.26 -4.43 -6.54
C ASP A 35 -2.68 -5.22 -7.73
N ILE A 36 -1.68 -4.62 -8.37
CA ILE A 36 -1.07 -5.13 -9.59
C ILE A 36 -0.41 -6.49 -9.37
N ALA A 37 0.13 -6.72 -8.17
CA ALA A 37 0.80 -7.98 -7.83
C ALA A 37 -0.18 -9.14 -7.87
N ARG A 38 -1.33 -9.03 -7.19
CA ARG A 38 -2.36 -10.07 -7.16
C ARG A 38 -2.97 -10.32 -8.53
N VAL A 39 -3.20 -9.28 -9.32
CA VAL A 39 -3.70 -9.44 -10.70
C VAL A 39 -2.65 -10.13 -11.60
N ALA A 40 -1.36 -9.89 -11.36
CA ALA A 40 -0.27 -10.53 -12.11
C ALA A 40 -0.01 -12.00 -11.72
N GLU A 41 -0.61 -12.52 -10.65
CA GLU A 41 -0.60 -13.95 -10.32
C GLU A 41 -1.46 -14.78 -11.30
N ILE A 42 -2.34 -14.12 -12.06
CA ILE A 42 -3.19 -14.78 -13.04
C ILE A 42 -2.34 -15.25 -14.22
N ASP A 43 -2.39 -16.55 -14.47
CA ASP A 43 -1.68 -17.17 -15.58
C ASP A 43 -2.00 -16.50 -16.95
N GLY A 44 -0.98 -15.93 -17.57
CA GLY A 44 -1.05 -15.17 -18.82
C GLY A 44 -1.19 -13.65 -18.67
N VAL A 45 -1.15 -13.11 -17.45
CA VAL A 45 -1.20 -11.67 -17.15
C VAL A 45 0.14 -11.18 -16.63
N SER A 46 0.88 -10.42 -17.45
CA SER A 46 2.11 -9.77 -16.99
C SER A 46 1.80 -8.56 -16.08
N PRO A 47 2.73 -8.12 -15.22
CA PRO A 47 2.55 -6.91 -14.40
C PRO A 47 2.20 -5.67 -15.22
N LYS A 48 2.81 -5.51 -16.40
CA LYS A 48 2.49 -4.42 -17.34
C LYS A 48 1.05 -4.50 -17.84
N ARG A 49 0.56 -5.71 -18.13
CA ARG A 49 -0.82 -5.92 -18.56
C ARG A 49 -1.81 -5.69 -17.41
N ALA A 50 -1.50 -6.17 -16.20
CA ALA A 50 -2.29 -5.92 -15.01
C ALA A 50 -2.45 -4.41 -14.74
N LEU A 51 -1.36 -3.64 -14.83
CA LEU A 51 -1.40 -2.18 -14.70
C LEU A 51 -2.25 -1.52 -15.79
N SER A 52 -2.10 -1.96 -17.04
CA SER A 52 -2.90 -1.44 -18.16
C SER A 52 -4.40 -1.67 -17.94
N LEU A 53 -4.79 -2.86 -17.45
CA LEU A 53 -6.19 -3.16 -17.13
C LEU A 53 -6.70 -2.29 -15.98
N ALA A 54 -5.88 -2.12 -14.93
CA ALA A 54 -6.24 -1.28 -13.79
C ALA A 54 -6.42 0.19 -14.21
N ARG A 55 -5.58 0.70 -15.12
CA ARG A 55 -5.70 2.06 -15.68
C ARG A 55 -6.99 2.25 -16.47
N MET A 56 -7.34 1.29 -17.34
CA MET A 56 -8.61 1.35 -18.09
C MET A 56 -9.81 1.37 -17.14
N VAL A 57 -9.78 0.55 -16.09
CA VAL A 57 -10.84 0.54 -15.05
C VAL A 57 -10.88 1.86 -14.26
N ALA A 58 -9.74 2.55 -14.14
CA ALA A 58 -9.62 3.85 -13.49
C ALA A 58 -9.97 5.06 -14.39
N GLY A 59 -10.38 4.80 -15.64
CA GLY A 59 -10.85 5.82 -16.59
C GLY A 59 -9.85 6.24 -17.68
N ASP A 60 -8.72 5.52 -17.82
CA ASP A 60 -7.75 5.82 -18.88
C ASP A 60 -8.28 5.36 -20.25
N SER A 61 -8.56 6.32 -21.15
CA SER A 61 -8.93 6.09 -22.54
C SER A 61 -7.73 5.70 -23.42
N GLY A 62 -6.52 5.99 -22.98
CA GLY A 62 -5.27 5.68 -23.68
C GLY A 62 -4.93 6.60 -24.86
N SER A 63 -5.81 7.54 -25.22
CA SER A 63 -5.61 8.48 -26.34
C SER A 63 -5.03 9.83 -25.92
N PHE A 64 -5.29 10.29 -24.70
CA PHE A 64 -4.91 11.64 -24.25
C PHE A 64 -3.40 11.92 -24.35
N LEU A 65 -2.55 11.02 -23.85
CA LEU A 65 -1.10 11.14 -23.94
C LEU A 65 -0.62 10.64 -25.31
N ALA A 66 -0.90 11.44 -26.35
CA ALA A 66 -0.82 11.02 -27.74
C ALA A 66 0.62 10.78 -28.25
N THR A 67 1.62 11.47 -27.68
CA THR A 67 3.03 11.30 -28.06
C THR A 67 3.86 10.62 -26.97
N LYS A 68 4.98 10.00 -27.35
CA LYS A 68 5.94 9.42 -26.39
C LYS A 68 6.46 10.45 -25.39
N GLU A 69 6.54 11.70 -25.83
CA GLU A 69 6.98 12.83 -25.03
C GLU A 69 5.93 13.23 -23.99
N ALA A 70 4.65 13.31 -24.37
CA ALA A 70 3.55 13.48 -23.40
C ALA A 70 3.52 12.35 -22.36
N GLN A 71 3.75 11.09 -22.80
CA GLN A 71 3.87 9.95 -21.90
C GLN A 71 5.11 10.02 -21.00
N ARG A 72 6.22 10.62 -21.47
CA ARG A 72 7.42 10.86 -20.65
C ARG A 72 7.12 11.86 -19.55
N LEU A 73 6.59 13.03 -19.91
CA LEU A 73 6.26 14.07 -18.94
C LEU A 73 5.25 13.57 -17.89
N HIS A 74 4.21 12.84 -18.30
CA HIS A 74 3.27 12.22 -17.35
C HIS A 74 3.98 11.31 -16.34
N ARG A 75 4.89 10.44 -16.79
CA ARG A 75 5.65 9.57 -15.88
C ARG A 75 6.54 10.36 -14.93
N ASP A 76 7.20 11.40 -15.44
CA ASP A 76 8.13 12.20 -14.65
C ASP A 76 7.37 13.00 -13.57
N ILE A 77 6.24 13.62 -13.92
CA ILE A 77 5.32 14.27 -12.95
C ILE A 77 4.85 13.24 -11.92
N LEU A 78 4.36 12.09 -12.38
CA LEU A 78 3.77 11.10 -11.50
C LEU A 78 4.80 10.54 -10.50
N GLN A 79 6.03 10.29 -10.95
CA GLN A 79 7.13 9.87 -10.09
C GLN A 79 7.45 10.93 -9.03
N HIS A 80 7.38 12.21 -9.40
CA HIS A 80 7.59 13.31 -8.47
C HIS A 80 6.51 13.36 -7.37
N ILE A 81 5.22 13.28 -7.74
CA ILE A 81 4.12 13.24 -6.76
C ILE A 81 4.19 11.96 -5.89
N GLN A 82 4.57 10.83 -6.48
CA GLN A 82 4.76 9.55 -5.77
C GLN A 82 5.83 9.58 -4.68
N GLY A 83 6.73 10.57 -4.69
CA GLY A 83 7.69 10.83 -3.61
C GLY A 83 7.01 11.17 -2.27
N TYR A 84 5.77 11.68 -2.32
CA TYR A 84 5.00 12.13 -1.16
C TYR A 84 4.11 11.06 -0.53
N ALA A 85 3.99 9.90 -1.17
CA ALA A 85 3.20 8.77 -0.67
C ALA A 85 3.76 8.25 0.66
N SER A 86 2.89 8.10 1.66
CA SER A 86 3.28 7.61 2.98
C SER A 86 3.71 6.14 2.94
N ALA A 87 3.09 5.34 2.06
CA ALA A 87 3.33 3.91 1.93
C ALA A 87 3.60 3.43 0.51
N SER A 88 4.23 2.25 0.38
CA SER A 88 4.53 1.63 -0.92
C SER A 88 3.27 1.21 -1.68
N ALA A 89 2.23 0.75 -0.97
CA ALA A 89 0.95 0.40 -1.59
C ALA A 89 0.27 1.63 -2.21
N THR A 90 0.33 2.77 -1.54
CA THR A 90 -0.15 4.05 -2.08
C THR A 90 0.62 4.46 -3.33
N ARG A 91 1.96 4.33 -3.30
CA ARG A 91 2.80 4.61 -4.49
C ARG A 91 2.41 3.74 -5.69
N GLN A 92 2.09 2.46 -5.47
CA GLN A 92 1.61 1.57 -6.52
C GLN A 92 0.23 2.00 -7.03
N ARG A 93 -0.72 2.33 -6.13
CA ARG A 93 -2.04 2.84 -6.50
C ARG A 93 -1.97 4.13 -7.32
N MET A 94 -1.07 5.04 -6.98
CA MET A 94 -0.88 6.30 -7.71
C MET A 94 -0.52 6.08 -9.19
N GLN A 95 -0.03 4.90 -9.59
CA GLN A 95 0.17 4.57 -11.01
C GLN A 95 -1.11 4.58 -11.85
N LEU A 96 -2.28 4.65 -11.19
CA LEU A 96 -3.61 4.78 -11.79
C LEU A 96 -4.04 6.23 -12.01
N LEU A 97 -3.27 7.21 -11.55
CA LEU A 97 -3.49 8.64 -11.82
C LEU A 97 -3.13 8.96 -13.28
N MET A 98 -4.00 8.54 -14.19
CA MET A 98 -3.96 8.88 -15.62
C MET A 98 -4.89 10.06 -15.89
N PRO A 99 -4.69 10.85 -16.95
CA PRO A 99 -5.73 11.71 -17.49
C PRO A 99 -7.04 10.92 -17.71
N VAL A 100 -8.18 11.53 -17.40
CA VAL A 100 -9.51 10.92 -17.52
C VAL A 100 -10.49 11.91 -18.14
N ASP A 101 -11.52 11.40 -18.80
CA ASP A 101 -12.54 12.23 -19.46
C ASP A 101 -13.31 13.09 -18.46
N ASP A 102 -13.62 12.55 -17.28
CA ASP A 102 -14.28 13.27 -16.17
C ASP A 102 -13.40 13.25 -14.89
N PRO A 103 -12.64 14.33 -14.63
CA PRO A 103 -11.81 14.43 -13.43
C PRO A 103 -12.56 14.90 -12.17
N THR A 104 -13.88 15.15 -12.22
CA THR A 104 -14.64 15.82 -11.15
C THR A 104 -14.45 15.18 -9.77
N MET A 105 -14.62 13.85 -9.68
CA MET A 105 -14.44 13.12 -8.41
C MET A 105 -13.02 13.25 -7.83
N ARG A 106 -11.99 13.31 -8.67
CA ARG A 106 -10.60 13.46 -8.23
C ARG A 106 -10.32 14.89 -7.76
N ARG A 107 -10.92 15.87 -8.44
CA ARG A 107 -10.85 17.29 -8.07
C ARG A 107 -11.48 17.54 -6.71
N GLU A 108 -12.65 16.96 -6.44
CA GLU A 108 -13.31 17.07 -5.13
C GLU A 108 -12.45 16.48 -4.00
N LYS A 109 -11.94 15.25 -4.18
CA LYS A 109 -11.12 14.56 -3.18
C LYS A 109 -9.78 15.26 -2.93
N SER A 110 -9.09 15.67 -3.98
CA SER A 110 -7.84 16.41 -3.85
C SER A 110 -8.05 17.80 -3.23
N SER A 111 -9.10 18.53 -3.62
CA SER A 111 -9.42 19.84 -3.03
C SER A 111 -9.73 19.73 -1.54
N ALA A 112 -10.50 18.72 -1.12
CA ALA A 112 -10.78 18.46 0.29
C ALA A 112 -9.50 18.19 1.10
N ALA A 113 -8.61 17.34 0.57
CA ALA A 113 -7.34 17.04 1.21
C ALA A 113 -6.39 18.26 1.29
N ILE A 114 -6.34 19.07 0.22
CA ILE A 114 -5.55 20.31 0.19
C ILE A 114 -6.09 21.32 1.21
N HIS A 115 -7.41 21.49 1.27
CA HIS A 115 -8.06 22.37 2.24
C HIS A 115 -7.68 21.98 3.68
N PHE A 116 -7.76 20.68 4.00
CA PHE A 116 -7.34 20.15 5.29
C PHE A 116 -5.84 20.40 5.56
N ALA A 117 -4.96 20.18 4.58
CA ALA A 117 -3.51 20.44 4.72
C ALA A 117 -3.16 21.91 4.97
N MET A 118 -3.96 22.83 4.42
CA MET A 118 -3.81 24.28 4.62
C MET A 118 -4.27 24.70 6.02
N GLN A 119 -5.40 24.20 6.48
CA GLN A 119 -5.96 24.53 7.80
C GLN A 119 -5.23 23.85 8.95
N HIS A 120 -4.82 22.59 8.77
CA HIS A 120 -4.26 21.75 9.82
C HIS A 120 -2.90 21.10 9.42
N PRO A 121 -1.83 21.91 9.18
CA PRO A 121 -0.51 21.42 8.77
C PRO A 121 0.04 20.27 9.61
N GLN A 122 0.00 20.44 10.93
CA GLN A 122 0.62 19.51 11.86
C GLN A 122 -0.16 18.20 11.95
N ARG A 123 -1.50 18.26 11.84
CA ARG A 123 -2.35 17.07 11.74
C ARG A 123 -2.10 16.30 10.46
N MET A 124 -1.94 16.99 9.32
CA MET A 124 -1.63 16.35 8.05
C MET A 124 -0.32 15.56 8.12
N GLU A 125 0.73 16.11 8.74
CA GLU A 125 2.01 15.40 8.91
C GLU A 125 1.90 14.22 9.89
N ARG A 126 1.14 14.37 11.00
CA ARG A 126 0.86 13.27 11.93
C ARG A 126 0.13 12.12 11.21
N LEU A 127 -0.91 12.45 10.44
CA LEU A 127 -1.67 11.51 9.64
C LEU A 127 -0.78 10.77 8.63
N ALA A 128 0.02 11.49 7.84
CA ALA A 128 0.96 10.89 6.91
C ALA A 128 1.97 9.95 7.62
N SER A 129 2.40 10.31 8.83
CA SER A 129 3.27 9.45 9.63
C SER A 129 2.60 8.15 10.07
N MET A 130 1.32 8.20 10.46
CA MET A 130 0.54 7.01 10.84
C MET A 130 0.33 6.06 9.66
N LEU A 131 0.15 6.60 8.45
CA LEU A 131 -0.14 5.82 7.24
C LEU A 131 1.08 5.07 6.66
N LYS A 132 2.31 5.29 7.17
CA LYS A 132 3.54 4.61 6.70
C LYS A 132 3.51 3.07 6.80
N GLY A 133 2.67 2.55 7.69
CA GLY A 133 2.48 1.10 7.87
C GLY A 133 1.59 0.44 6.81
N LEU A 134 0.89 1.22 5.98
CA LEU A 134 -0.06 0.68 5.01
C LEU A 134 0.61 -0.24 3.99
N GLY A 135 -0.12 -1.28 3.61
CA GLY A 135 0.32 -2.30 2.68
C GLY A 135 -0.87 -3.14 2.22
N GLN A 136 -0.73 -3.85 1.10
CA GLN A 136 -1.74 -4.84 0.71
C GLN A 136 -1.82 -5.95 1.76
N THR A 137 -3.04 -6.43 2.03
CA THR A 137 -3.28 -7.54 2.96
C THR A 137 -2.86 -8.86 2.34
N ARG A 138 -2.32 -9.77 3.16
CA ARG A 138 -1.80 -11.07 2.73
C ARG A 138 -2.58 -12.18 3.37
N HIS A 139 -2.90 -13.21 2.59
CA HIS A 139 -3.34 -14.49 3.14
C HIS A 139 -2.16 -15.45 3.19
N SER A 140 -2.12 -16.33 4.20
CA SER A 140 -1.20 -17.46 4.18
C SER A 140 -1.43 -18.28 2.91
N SER A 141 -0.37 -18.79 2.30
CA SER A 141 -0.42 -19.76 1.18
C SER A 141 -0.24 -21.20 1.66
N GLU A 142 -0.01 -21.39 2.96
CA GLU A 142 0.29 -22.69 3.54
C GLU A 142 -0.97 -23.54 3.70
N ARG A 143 -0.79 -24.85 3.63
CA ARG A 143 -1.85 -25.81 3.82
C ARG A 143 -1.87 -26.25 5.27
N TYR A 144 -3.00 -26.08 5.93
CA TYR A 144 -3.22 -26.43 7.32
C TYR A 144 -3.34 -27.94 7.51
N GLU A 145 -2.78 -28.47 8.60
CA GLU A 145 -2.85 -29.89 8.96
C GLU A 145 -4.27 -30.35 9.30
N ARG A 146 -5.13 -29.42 9.72
CA ARG A 146 -6.52 -29.66 10.11
C ARG A 146 -7.31 -30.35 8.99
N VAL A 147 -8.06 -31.39 9.35
CA VAL A 147 -8.93 -32.13 8.43
C VAL A 147 -10.37 -31.69 8.62
N VAL A 148 -11.02 -31.20 7.56
CA VAL A 148 -12.44 -30.83 7.58
C VAL A 148 -13.27 -32.02 7.12
N VAL A 149 -14.18 -32.48 7.96
CA VAL A 149 -15.10 -33.58 7.66
C VAL A 149 -16.51 -33.02 7.57
N SER A 150 -17.14 -33.15 6.39
CA SER A 150 -18.47 -32.60 6.12
C SER A 150 -19.23 -33.50 5.16
N LYS A 151 -20.54 -33.69 5.40
CA LYS A 151 -21.43 -34.38 4.45
C LYS A 151 -21.68 -33.58 3.17
N LYS A 152 -21.62 -32.24 3.26
CA LYS A 152 -21.72 -31.35 2.10
C LYS A 152 -20.33 -31.16 1.46
N PRO A 153 -20.22 -31.11 0.13
CA PRO A 153 -18.96 -30.80 -0.54
C PRO A 153 -18.50 -29.37 -0.21
N LEU A 154 -17.25 -29.23 0.22
CA LEU A 154 -16.59 -27.95 0.52
C LEU A 154 -15.32 -27.80 -0.33
N ASP A 155 -15.47 -27.83 -1.65
CA ASP A 155 -14.33 -27.86 -2.58
C ASP A 155 -13.44 -26.61 -2.48
N HIS A 156 -14.01 -25.46 -2.15
CA HIS A 156 -13.29 -24.20 -1.95
C HIS A 156 -12.26 -24.27 -0.80
N LEU A 157 -12.39 -25.21 0.14
CA LEU A 157 -11.45 -25.40 1.25
C LEU A 157 -10.30 -26.35 0.92
N LYS A 158 -10.37 -27.12 -0.17
CA LYS A 158 -9.32 -28.09 -0.55
C LYS A 158 -7.97 -27.43 -0.84
N LYS A 159 -7.97 -26.15 -1.22
CA LYS A 159 -6.75 -25.34 -1.35
C LYS A 159 -6.00 -25.19 -0.02
N TRP A 160 -6.74 -25.14 1.09
CA TRP A 160 -6.23 -24.77 2.41
C TRP A 160 -6.01 -25.95 3.33
N CYS A 161 -6.75 -27.03 3.17
CA CYS A 161 -6.69 -28.17 4.10
C CYS A 161 -7.10 -29.48 3.42
N ARG A 162 -7.14 -30.58 4.17
CA ARG A 162 -7.75 -31.83 3.71
C ARG A 162 -9.26 -31.78 3.99
N VAL A 163 -10.08 -32.01 2.97
CA VAL A 163 -11.55 -32.07 3.10
C VAL A 163 -11.99 -33.49 2.80
N LEU A 164 -12.69 -34.12 3.74
CA LEU A 164 -13.21 -35.49 3.64
C LEU A 164 -14.74 -35.48 3.73
N GLN A 165 -15.35 -36.40 3.00
CA GLN A 165 -16.78 -36.67 3.07
C GLN A 165 -16.97 -38.07 3.65
N PRO A 166 -17.72 -38.22 4.76
CA PRO A 166 -18.04 -39.53 5.31
C PRO A 166 -18.77 -40.41 4.30
N GLY A 167 -18.27 -41.63 4.09
CA GLY A 167 -18.91 -42.67 3.29
C GLY A 167 -20.17 -43.24 3.95
N GLU A 168 -20.92 -44.07 3.23
CA GLU A 168 -22.09 -44.76 3.79
C GLU A 168 -21.65 -45.70 4.92
N GLY A 169 -22.07 -45.40 6.15
CA GLY A 169 -21.78 -46.20 7.34
C GLY A 169 -20.55 -45.77 8.15
N GLU A 170 -19.75 -44.82 7.66
CA GLU A 170 -18.64 -44.25 8.42
C GLU A 170 -19.14 -43.35 9.57
N THR A 171 -18.44 -43.41 10.70
CA THR A 171 -18.74 -42.63 11.91
C THR A 171 -17.55 -41.75 12.28
N TRP A 172 -17.74 -40.82 13.21
CA TRP A 172 -16.65 -39.97 13.70
C TRP A 172 -15.45 -40.77 14.26
N LYS A 173 -15.65 -42.02 14.71
CA LYS A 173 -14.58 -42.87 15.24
C LYS A 173 -13.53 -43.21 14.20
N ASP A 174 -13.91 -43.32 12.93
CA ASP A 174 -13.03 -43.66 11.81
C ASP A 174 -12.03 -42.54 11.49
N TYR A 175 -12.27 -41.34 12.01
CA TYR A 175 -11.47 -40.14 11.76
C TYR A 175 -10.51 -39.81 12.91
N THR A 176 -10.53 -40.59 14.00
CA THR A 176 -9.66 -40.41 15.20
C THR A 176 -8.16 -40.57 14.93
N VAL A 177 -7.78 -41.07 13.74
CA VAL A 177 -6.40 -41.08 13.25
C VAL A 177 -5.83 -39.67 13.04
N PHE A 178 -6.68 -38.66 12.85
CA PHE A 178 -6.26 -37.28 12.67
C PHE A 178 -6.27 -36.52 14.00
N LYS A 179 -5.16 -35.83 14.29
CA LYS A 179 -5.02 -35.02 15.51
C LYS A 179 -5.94 -33.80 15.50
N LEU A 180 -6.05 -33.12 14.36
CA LEU A 180 -6.85 -31.89 14.21
C LEU A 180 -7.97 -32.14 13.22
N VAL A 181 -9.21 -32.14 13.71
CA VAL A 181 -10.41 -32.34 12.87
C VAL A 181 -11.43 -31.25 13.13
N THR A 182 -12.04 -30.72 12.07
CA THR A 182 -13.28 -29.97 12.16
C THR A 182 -14.42 -30.82 11.61
N TRP A 183 -15.32 -31.26 12.48
CA TRP A 183 -16.50 -32.03 12.11
C TRP A 183 -17.70 -31.09 11.91
N ILE A 184 -18.31 -31.12 10.72
CA ILE A 184 -19.44 -30.24 10.37
C ILE A 184 -20.72 -31.07 10.21
N GLY A 185 -21.71 -30.74 11.03
CA GLY A 185 -23.06 -31.27 10.94
C GLY A 185 -23.31 -32.55 11.75
N GLY A 186 -24.45 -33.19 11.48
CA GLY A 186 -24.95 -34.32 12.29
C GLY A 186 -24.07 -35.58 12.23
N GLY A 187 -24.05 -36.33 13.34
CA GLY A 187 -23.21 -37.53 13.52
C GLY A 187 -21.88 -37.26 14.25
N SER A 188 -21.75 -36.08 14.86
CA SER A 188 -20.60 -35.67 15.66
C SER A 188 -20.46 -36.47 16.97
N PRO A 189 -19.26 -36.52 17.56
CA PRO A 189 -19.09 -37.05 18.91
C PRO A 189 -19.85 -36.19 19.94
N ALA A 190 -20.38 -36.82 20.99
CA ALA A 190 -21.01 -36.12 22.11
C ALA A 190 -19.99 -35.32 22.94
N GLN A 191 -18.76 -35.83 23.03
CA GLN A 191 -17.61 -35.14 23.61
C GLN A 191 -16.48 -35.17 22.58
N ALA A 192 -16.03 -33.98 22.14
CA ALA A 192 -15.02 -33.88 21.09
C ALA A 192 -13.68 -34.46 21.57
N PRO A 193 -12.99 -35.28 20.75
CA PRO A 193 -11.61 -35.65 21.00
C PRO A 193 -10.68 -34.43 21.10
N GLU A 194 -9.48 -34.63 21.64
CA GLU A 194 -8.47 -33.58 21.75
C GLU A 194 -8.15 -32.96 20.38
N GLY A 195 -8.12 -31.63 20.28
CA GLY A 195 -7.86 -30.88 19.04
C GLY A 195 -9.02 -30.86 18.03
N TRP A 196 -10.15 -31.50 18.35
CA TRP A 196 -11.32 -31.54 17.48
C TRP A 196 -12.26 -30.36 17.72
N VAL A 197 -12.81 -29.85 16.63
CA VAL A 197 -13.81 -28.79 16.61
C VAL A 197 -15.09 -29.37 16.02
N VAL A 198 -16.20 -29.28 16.76
CA VAL A 198 -17.51 -29.77 16.30
C VAL A 198 -18.41 -28.58 16.03
N LEU A 199 -18.90 -28.47 14.79
CA LEU A 199 -19.72 -27.37 14.33
C LEU A 199 -21.08 -27.84 13.79
N GLY A 200 -22.05 -26.92 13.77
CA GLY A 200 -23.40 -27.18 13.22
C GLY A 200 -23.42 -27.38 11.70
N ASN A 201 -24.62 -27.51 11.13
CA ASN A 201 -24.80 -27.77 9.69
C ASN A 201 -24.45 -26.59 8.76
N ASP A 202 -24.32 -25.39 9.32
CA ASP A 202 -23.98 -24.15 8.62
C ASP A 202 -23.08 -23.29 9.49
N PRO A 203 -21.79 -23.68 9.64
CA PRO A 203 -20.86 -22.94 10.48
C PRO A 203 -20.41 -21.64 9.83
N ALA A 204 -20.10 -20.66 10.68
CA ALA A 204 -19.40 -19.46 10.23
C ALA A 204 -18.04 -19.84 9.60
N PRO A 205 -17.69 -19.32 8.40
CA PRO A 205 -16.49 -19.74 7.67
C PRO A 205 -15.19 -19.63 8.48
N GLU A 206 -15.08 -18.59 9.31
CA GLU A 206 -13.96 -18.31 10.20
C GLU A 206 -13.70 -19.40 11.25
N MET A 207 -14.72 -20.20 11.57
CA MET A 207 -14.65 -21.28 12.55
C MET A 207 -14.24 -22.62 11.95
N ILE A 208 -14.30 -22.77 10.62
CA ILE A 208 -14.03 -24.05 9.95
C ILE A 208 -12.53 -24.40 10.04
N ILE A 209 -11.69 -23.39 9.80
CA ILE A 209 -10.23 -23.45 9.96
C ILE A 209 -9.81 -22.25 10.81
N PRO A 210 -9.99 -22.31 12.15
CA PRO A 210 -9.72 -21.20 13.06
C PRO A 210 -8.30 -20.63 12.94
N GLU A 211 -7.31 -21.51 12.70
CA GLU A 211 -5.91 -21.15 12.52
C GLU A 211 -5.73 -20.21 11.33
N ARG A 212 -6.44 -20.47 10.23
CA ARG A 212 -6.39 -19.63 9.03
C ARG A 212 -6.90 -18.21 9.29
N THR A 213 -7.96 -18.11 10.09
CA THR A 213 -8.52 -16.82 10.51
C THR A 213 -7.49 -16.05 11.33
N ILE A 214 -6.92 -16.68 12.37
CA ILE A 214 -5.96 -16.02 13.28
C ILE A 214 -4.65 -15.67 12.57
N ASP A 215 -4.14 -16.56 11.72
CA ASP A 215 -2.90 -16.35 10.97
C ASP A 215 -3.02 -15.18 10.00
N TRP A 216 -4.22 -14.89 9.47
CA TRP A 216 -4.41 -13.68 8.68
C TRP A 216 -4.09 -12.42 9.51
N PHE A 217 -4.56 -12.33 10.75
CA PHE A 217 -4.24 -11.18 11.61
C PHE A 217 -2.75 -11.13 11.95
N ARG A 218 -2.12 -12.27 12.25
CA ARG A 218 -0.66 -12.35 12.50
C ARG A 218 0.16 -11.89 11.30
N ASN A 219 -0.22 -12.31 10.09
CA ASN A 219 0.50 -11.96 8.85
C ASN A 219 0.32 -10.49 8.42
N ASN A 220 -0.64 -9.77 9.01
CA ASN A 220 -0.98 -8.39 8.65
C ASN A 220 -0.81 -7.41 9.82
N GLN A 221 -0.06 -7.77 10.87
CA GLN A 221 0.15 -6.92 12.06
C GLN A 221 0.61 -5.49 11.71
N ARG A 222 1.50 -5.34 10.72
CA ARG A 222 1.99 -4.02 10.29
C ARG A 222 0.84 -3.13 9.79
N GLN A 223 -0.03 -3.65 8.94
CA GLN A 223 -1.18 -2.92 8.40
C GLN A 223 -2.22 -2.66 9.48
N LEU A 224 -2.46 -3.65 10.35
CA LEU A 224 -3.42 -3.55 11.45
C LEU A 224 -3.00 -2.51 12.49
N SER A 225 -1.69 -2.33 12.73
CA SER A 225 -1.18 -1.28 13.62
C SER A 225 -1.56 0.14 13.15
N VAL A 226 -1.71 0.35 11.83
CA VAL A 226 -2.21 1.61 11.28
C VAL A 226 -3.67 1.80 11.65
N LEU A 227 -4.49 0.75 11.53
CA LEU A 227 -5.90 0.81 11.92
C LEU A 227 -6.04 1.10 13.41
N VAL A 228 -5.26 0.44 14.27
CA VAL A 228 -5.25 0.70 15.72
C VAL A 228 -4.91 2.16 16.01
N SER A 229 -3.84 2.68 15.41
CA SER A 229 -3.44 4.08 15.60
C SER A 229 -4.53 5.07 15.16
N LEU A 230 -5.25 4.76 14.07
CA LEU A 230 -6.35 5.59 13.58
C LEU A 230 -7.62 5.47 14.42
N ILE A 231 -7.88 4.32 15.03
CA ILE A 231 -8.98 4.13 15.99
C ILE A 231 -8.74 5.02 17.22
N GLU A 232 -7.53 5.00 17.76
CA GLU A 232 -7.14 5.86 18.88
C GLU A 232 -7.27 7.35 18.51
N ASP A 233 -6.76 7.75 17.34
CA ASP A 233 -6.88 9.14 16.86
C ASP A 233 -8.34 9.57 16.64
N ALA A 234 -9.22 8.65 16.21
CA ALA A 234 -10.65 8.92 16.04
C ALA A 234 -11.40 9.04 17.38
N ILE A 235 -10.95 8.35 18.43
CA ILE A 235 -11.53 8.45 19.78
C ILE A 235 -11.12 9.78 20.44
N ASP A 236 -9.87 10.20 20.25
CA ASP A 236 -9.31 11.41 20.86
C ASP A 236 -9.63 12.69 20.06
N GLY A 237 -10.12 12.57 18.83
CA GLY A 237 -10.32 13.68 17.89
C GLY A 237 -11.65 14.40 18.03
N ASP A 238 -11.61 15.71 18.29
CA ASP A 238 -12.79 16.61 18.40
C ASP A 238 -12.99 17.49 17.14
N GLU A 239 -12.40 17.11 16.00
CA GLU A 239 -12.38 17.94 14.78
C GLU A 239 -13.47 17.51 13.78
N ASN A 240 -14.43 18.40 13.54
CA ASN A 240 -15.52 18.22 12.57
C ASN A 240 -15.08 18.60 11.13
N ASP A 241 -13.94 18.05 10.69
CA ASP A 241 -13.44 18.23 9.31
C ASP A 241 -13.95 17.11 8.38
N ALA A 242 -14.35 17.47 7.17
CA ALA A 242 -14.96 16.54 6.22
C ALA A 242 -13.96 15.49 5.68
N PHE A 243 -12.69 15.85 5.49
CA PHE A 243 -11.66 14.95 4.98
C PHE A 243 -11.19 14.01 6.09
N LEU A 244 -10.91 14.53 7.28
CA LEU A 244 -10.55 13.70 8.43
C LEU A 244 -11.71 12.75 8.82
N GLY A 245 -12.95 13.24 8.74
CA GLY A 245 -14.14 12.43 8.96
C GLY A 245 -14.28 11.25 7.99
N GLN A 246 -13.82 11.38 6.73
CA GLN A 246 -13.76 10.27 5.78
C GLN A 246 -12.72 9.23 6.21
N ILE A 247 -11.57 9.66 6.70
CA ILE A 247 -10.51 8.76 7.21
C ILE A 247 -11.01 8.00 8.44
N HIS A 248 -11.56 8.70 9.44
CA HIS A 248 -12.09 8.06 10.63
C HIS A 248 -13.31 7.17 10.33
N ALA A 249 -14.09 7.48 9.29
CA ALA A 249 -15.17 6.60 8.84
C ALA A 249 -14.69 5.22 8.40
N THR A 250 -13.45 5.09 7.87
CA THR A 250 -12.90 3.79 7.45
C THR A 250 -12.70 2.81 8.60
N VAL A 251 -12.49 3.31 9.83
CA VAL A 251 -12.23 2.49 11.02
C VAL A 251 -13.45 2.31 11.93
N ARG A 252 -14.62 2.85 11.55
CA ARG A 252 -15.86 2.64 12.32
C ARG A 252 -16.26 1.16 12.33
N GLY A 253 -16.67 0.67 13.50
CA GLY A 253 -17.02 -0.73 13.70
C GLY A 253 -15.82 -1.66 13.89
N LEU A 254 -14.61 -1.10 14.08
CA LEU A 254 -13.37 -1.80 14.45
C LEU A 254 -12.89 -1.44 15.86
N GLU A 255 -13.71 -0.84 16.70
CA GLU A 255 -13.32 -0.29 18.02
C GLU A 255 -12.74 -1.36 18.97
N ARG A 256 -13.16 -2.62 18.79
CA ARG A 256 -12.67 -3.77 19.57
C ARG A 256 -11.44 -4.44 18.97
N LEU A 257 -10.97 -4.02 17.80
CA LEU A 257 -9.81 -4.61 17.15
C LEU A 257 -8.55 -4.56 18.04
N PRO A 258 -8.20 -3.44 18.71
CA PRO A 258 -7.01 -3.39 19.56
C PRO A 258 -7.03 -4.45 20.67
N GLU A 259 -8.16 -4.56 21.38
CA GLU A 259 -8.40 -5.56 22.44
C GLU A 259 -8.14 -7.00 21.93
N TRP A 260 -8.65 -7.34 20.75
CA TRP A 260 -8.50 -8.68 20.20
C TRP A 260 -7.11 -8.97 19.65
N LEU A 261 -6.42 -7.98 19.10
CA LEU A 261 -5.05 -8.15 18.61
C LEU A 261 -4.09 -8.43 19.76
N ASP A 262 -4.22 -7.71 20.88
CA ASP A 262 -3.43 -7.95 22.09
C ASP A 262 -3.66 -9.38 22.64
N ASN A 263 -4.88 -9.89 22.52
CA ASN A 263 -5.24 -11.24 22.97
C ASN A 263 -4.69 -12.38 22.09
N ILE A 264 -4.22 -12.13 20.86
CA ILE A 264 -3.67 -13.19 19.99
C ILE A 264 -2.43 -13.83 20.62
N ASP A 265 -1.55 -12.98 21.17
CA ASP A 265 -0.25 -13.39 21.71
C ASP A 265 -0.30 -13.67 23.23
N GLN A 266 -1.36 -13.26 23.93
CA GLN A 266 -1.57 -13.58 25.35
C GLN A 266 -2.09 -15.02 25.53
N GLN A 267 -1.29 -15.87 26.20
CA GLN A 267 -1.66 -17.24 26.52
C GLN A 267 -2.26 -17.41 27.93
N GLY A 268 -2.15 -16.40 28.79
CA GLY A 268 -2.85 -16.33 30.08
C GLY A 268 -2.62 -17.59 30.95
N ASP A 269 -3.72 -18.18 31.43
CA ASP A 269 -3.69 -19.38 32.30
C ASP A 269 -3.09 -20.64 31.63
N LEU A 270 -3.00 -20.68 30.30
CA LEU A 270 -2.41 -21.82 29.58
C LEU A 270 -0.89 -21.92 29.80
N GLU A 271 -0.19 -20.78 29.92
CA GLU A 271 1.24 -20.77 30.26
C GLU A 271 1.48 -21.40 31.63
N LYS A 272 0.59 -21.13 32.59
CA LYS A 272 0.66 -21.73 33.92
C LYS A 272 0.46 -23.25 33.87
N ILE A 273 -0.51 -23.73 33.11
CA ILE A 273 -0.75 -25.18 32.94
C ILE A 273 0.46 -25.85 32.29
N ALA A 274 1.03 -25.24 31.24
CA ALA A 274 2.22 -25.76 30.57
C ALA A 274 3.44 -25.81 31.50
N ASP A 275 3.69 -24.75 32.26
CA ASP A 275 4.80 -24.68 33.22
C ASP A 275 4.66 -25.71 34.36
N VAL A 276 3.46 -25.86 34.93
CA VAL A 276 3.19 -26.86 35.96
C VAL A 276 3.37 -28.28 35.41
N LYS A 277 2.94 -28.54 34.17
CA LYS A 277 3.15 -29.83 33.49
C LYS A 277 4.63 -30.14 33.30
N ASP A 278 5.41 -29.19 32.79
CA ASP A 278 6.86 -29.37 32.57
C ASP A 278 7.61 -29.60 33.89
N ARG A 279 7.15 -28.97 34.99
CA ARG A 279 7.76 -29.11 36.33
C ARG A 279 7.17 -30.27 37.15
N LEU A 280 6.10 -30.94 36.70
CA LEU A 280 5.34 -31.92 37.46
C LEU A 280 6.25 -33.00 38.07
N TRP A 281 7.13 -33.61 37.27
CA TRP A 281 8.00 -34.67 37.76
C TRP A 281 8.94 -34.19 38.89
N LYS A 282 9.45 -32.96 38.77
CA LYS A 282 10.32 -32.34 39.78
C LYS A 282 9.54 -32.03 41.06
N ILE A 283 8.31 -31.51 40.93
CA ILE A 283 7.41 -31.25 42.07
C ILE A 283 7.15 -32.56 42.82
N MET A 284 6.75 -33.62 42.11
CA MET A 284 6.46 -34.92 42.72
C MET A 284 7.70 -35.49 43.43
N LYS A 285 8.89 -35.38 42.84
CA LYS A 285 10.13 -35.84 43.49
C LYS A 285 10.53 -35.02 44.71
N SER A 286 10.28 -33.72 44.72
CA SER A 286 10.50 -32.87 45.90
C SER A 286 9.58 -33.30 47.05
N LEU A 287 8.28 -33.46 46.77
CA LEU A 287 7.30 -33.89 47.77
C LEU A 287 7.63 -35.28 48.34
N GLU A 288 8.09 -36.22 47.51
CA GLU A 288 8.55 -37.53 47.96
C GLU A 288 9.77 -37.43 48.90
N ALA A 289 10.72 -36.55 48.60
CA ALA A 289 11.90 -36.34 49.43
C ALA A 289 11.54 -35.68 50.77
N GLU A 290 10.73 -34.62 50.73
CA GLU A 290 10.29 -33.87 51.92
C GLU A 290 9.55 -34.77 52.92
N VAL A 291 8.58 -35.56 52.46
CA VAL A 291 7.84 -36.50 53.33
C VAL A 291 8.78 -37.54 53.93
N ASN A 292 9.72 -38.07 53.15
CA ASN A 292 10.64 -39.07 53.64
C ASN A 292 11.65 -38.50 54.66
N GLU A 293 12.09 -37.27 54.47
CA GLU A 293 13.00 -36.57 55.40
C GLU A 293 12.30 -36.29 56.73
N GLU A 294 11.10 -35.70 56.68
CA GLU A 294 10.28 -35.36 57.87
C GLU A 294 9.95 -36.60 58.71
N VAL A 295 9.51 -37.68 58.06
CA VAL A 295 9.22 -38.93 58.76
C VAL A 295 10.51 -39.60 59.28
N THR A 296 11.63 -39.53 58.56
CA THR A 296 12.91 -40.09 59.05
C THR A 296 13.40 -39.38 60.30
N GLU A 297 13.26 -38.06 60.36
CA GLU A 297 13.58 -37.26 61.54
C GLU A 297 12.68 -37.64 62.73
N ALA A 298 11.38 -37.76 62.51
CA ALA A 298 10.43 -38.21 63.51
C ALA A 298 10.73 -39.63 64.02
N MET A 299 11.09 -40.56 63.12
CA MET A 299 11.49 -41.93 63.49
C MET A 299 12.79 -41.95 64.30
N ASN A 300 13.77 -41.10 63.97
CA ASN A 300 15.01 -40.99 64.74
C ASN A 300 14.74 -40.44 66.16
N ASN A 301 13.85 -39.46 66.27
CA ASN A 301 13.42 -38.92 67.56
C ASN A 301 12.65 -39.98 68.38
N ALA A 302 11.73 -40.73 67.75
CA ALA A 302 11.04 -41.84 68.39
C ALA A 302 12.00 -42.95 68.84
N LYS A 303 13.05 -43.24 68.05
CA LYS A 303 14.13 -44.18 68.40
C LYS A 303 14.93 -43.76 69.63
N MET A 304 15.17 -42.45 69.81
CA MET A 304 15.87 -41.91 70.98
C MET A 304 15.00 -41.94 72.25
N ASN A 305 13.68 -41.99 72.11
CA ASN A 305 12.72 -41.96 73.22
C ASN A 305 12.30 -43.36 73.71
N LEU A 306 12.76 -44.45 73.07
CA LEU A 306 12.50 -45.83 73.48
C LEU A 306 13.39 -46.26 74.66
N SER A 307 12.84 -47.05 75.60
CA SER A 307 13.59 -47.50 76.78
C SER A 307 14.66 -48.54 76.42
N GLY A 308 15.75 -48.60 77.19
CA GLY A 308 16.90 -49.49 76.92
C GLY A 308 16.54 -51.00 76.86
N THR A 309 15.45 -51.41 77.51
CA THR A 309 14.92 -52.78 77.46
C THR A 309 14.13 -53.07 76.18
N GLU A 310 13.38 -52.10 75.66
CA GLU A 310 12.60 -52.23 74.41
C GLU A 310 13.48 -52.25 73.17
N LEU A 311 14.59 -51.50 73.20
CA LEU A 311 15.61 -51.49 72.14
C LEU A 311 16.31 -52.84 71.99
N LEU A 312 16.54 -53.56 73.10
CA LEU A 312 17.18 -54.87 73.10
C LEU A 312 16.25 -55.98 72.61
N GLU A 313 14.96 -55.94 72.97
CA GLU A 313 13.94 -56.89 72.49
C GLU A 313 13.73 -56.75 70.97
N ALA A 314 13.69 -55.50 70.49
CA ALA A 314 13.58 -55.12 69.09
C ALA A 314 14.75 -55.57 68.20
N LEU A 315 15.98 -55.57 68.73
CA LEU A 315 17.16 -56.01 67.99
C LEU A 315 17.14 -57.52 67.70
N SER A 316 16.33 -58.30 68.40
CA SER A 316 16.17 -59.75 68.16
C SER A 316 15.27 -60.06 66.95
N ASP A 317 14.36 -59.15 66.56
CA ASP A 317 13.54 -59.22 65.36
C ASP A 317 13.39 -57.83 64.74
N GLY A 318 14.27 -57.51 63.79
CA GLY A 318 14.30 -56.21 63.11
C GLY A 318 13.00 -55.86 62.38
N ALA A 319 12.17 -56.85 62.00
CA ALA A 319 10.89 -56.62 61.35
C ALA A 319 9.76 -56.30 62.34
N ALA A 320 9.85 -56.79 63.58
CA ALA A 320 8.92 -56.41 64.66
C ALA A 320 9.22 -55.00 65.18
N PHE A 321 10.50 -54.62 65.23
CA PHE A 321 10.93 -53.27 65.62
C PHE A 321 10.44 -52.19 64.65
N GLN A 322 10.62 -52.41 63.34
CA GLN A 322 10.15 -51.45 62.33
C GLN A 322 8.62 -51.27 62.35
N ARG A 323 7.86 -52.34 62.64
CA ARG A 323 6.40 -52.26 62.78
C ARG A 323 5.97 -51.43 64.00
N LYS A 324 6.60 -51.64 65.16
CA LYS A 324 6.34 -50.83 66.36
C LYS A 324 6.71 -49.34 66.19
N LEU A 325 7.82 -49.06 65.51
CA LEU A 325 8.20 -47.69 65.16
C LEU A 325 7.18 -47.04 64.22
N GLN A 326 6.73 -47.77 63.19
CA GLN A 326 5.68 -47.29 62.28
C GLN A 326 4.35 -47.05 62.98
N GLU A 327 3.95 -47.90 63.93
CA GLU A 327 2.75 -47.68 64.75
C GLU A 327 2.88 -46.41 65.61
N ALA A 328 4.05 -46.18 66.22
CA ALA A 328 4.31 -45.00 67.04
C ALA A 328 4.41 -43.68 66.25
N THR A 329 4.75 -43.74 64.95
CA THR A 329 4.86 -42.57 64.07
C THR A 329 3.74 -42.46 63.04
N SER A 330 2.68 -43.26 63.16
CA SER A 330 1.59 -43.34 62.15
C SER A 330 0.89 -42.00 61.93
N ASP A 331 0.68 -41.22 62.99
CA ASP A 331 0.03 -39.92 62.90
C ASP A 331 0.91 -38.91 62.17
N VAL A 332 2.22 -38.89 62.47
CA VAL A 332 3.20 -38.01 61.80
C VAL A 332 3.34 -38.34 60.32
N ILE A 333 3.30 -39.63 59.95
CA ILE A 333 3.30 -40.04 58.54
C ILE A 333 2.06 -39.51 57.82
N THR A 334 0.91 -39.56 58.48
CA THR A 334 -0.36 -39.08 57.91
C THR A 334 -0.34 -37.56 57.73
N ASP A 335 0.12 -36.82 58.74
CA ASP A 335 0.24 -35.36 58.72
C ASP A 335 1.21 -34.88 57.63
N ALA A 336 2.39 -35.52 57.52
CA ALA A 336 3.38 -35.20 56.48
C ALA A 336 2.84 -35.48 55.06
N MET A 337 2.13 -36.60 54.88
CA MET A 337 1.47 -36.91 53.60
C MET A 337 0.34 -35.92 53.26
N GLU A 338 -0.41 -35.45 54.26
CA GLU A 338 -1.48 -34.46 54.08
C GLU A 338 -0.91 -33.07 53.76
N ALA A 339 0.17 -32.66 54.42
CA ALA A 339 0.90 -31.42 54.11
C ALA A 339 1.46 -31.44 52.68
N ALA A 340 2.05 -32.56 52.24
CA ALA A 340 2.52 -32.71 50.86
C ALA A 340 1.37 -32.66 49.84
N LYS A 341 0.19 -33.20 50.18
CA LYS A 341 -1.02 -33.10 49.36
C LYS A 341 -1.51 -31.65 49.23
N GLN A 342 -1.44 -30.87 50.32
CA GLN A 342 -1.80 -29.45 50.31
C GLN A 342 -0.84 -28.64 49.43
N LYS A 343 0.48 -28.86 49.54
CA LYS A 343 1.47 -28.22 48.66
C LYS A 343 1.24 -28.55 47.18
N LEU A 344 0.91 -29.81 46.86
CA LEU A 344 0.54 -30.18 45.50
C LEU A 344 -0.74 -29.47 45.03
N ALA A 345 -1.71 -29.25 45.91
CA ALA A 345 -2.93 -28.49 45.58
C ALA A 345 -2.63 -27.02 45.27
N GLU A 346 -1.67 -26.42 45.98
CA GLU A 346 -1.20 -25.05 45.74
C GLU A 346 -0.49 -24.93 44.37
N GLU A 347 0.39 -25.88 44.04
CA GLU A 347 1.05 -25.93 42.71
C GLU A 347 0.05 -26.15 41.57
N LEU A 348 -0.96 -27.01 41.77
CA LEU A 348 -2.01 -27.27 40.77
C LEU A 348 -3.11 -26.18 40.74
N GLN A 349 -3.06 -25.18 41.61
CA GLN A 349 -4.10 -24.15 41.69
C GLN A 349 -4.20 -23.36 40.38
N GLY A 350 -5.40 -23.28 39.80
CA GLY A 350 -5.64 -22.59 38.52
C GLY A 350 -5.40 -23.45 37.28
N THR A 351 -4.95 -24.71 37.42
CA THR A 351 -4.79 -25.64 36.27
C THR A 351 -6.07 -26.41 35.91
N GLY A 352 -7.09 -26.34 36.76
CA GLY A 352 -8.33 -27.12 36.63
C GLY A 352 -8.18 -28.61 36.97
N VAL A 353 -6.98 -29.07 37.35
CA VAL A 353 -6.73 -30.46 37.75
C VAL A 353 -6.90 -30.62 39.27
N ARG A 354 -7.62 -31.66 39.68
CA ARG A 354 -7.82 -31.98 41.10
C ARG A 354 -6.73 -32.92 41.60
N VAL A 355 -6.28 -32.70 42.83
CA VAL A 355 -5.34 -33.59 43.50
C VAL A 355 -6.00 -34.94 43.80
N PRO A 356 -5.38 -36.07 43.40
CA PRO A 356 -5.88 -37.40 43.71
C PRO A 356 -6.02 -37.67 45.22
N TYR A 357 -6.92 -38.59 45.59
CA TYR A 357 -7.16 -38.92 46.99
C TYR A 357 -5.94 -39.58 47.66
N SER A 358 -5.21 -40.43 46.93
CA SER A 358 -3.98 -41.10 47.38
C SER A 358 -2.83 -40.81 46.43
N ILE A 359 -1.75 -40.21 46.94
CA ILE A 359 -0.55 -39.88 46.16
C ILE A 359 0.60 -40.86 46.45
N PHE A 360 0.70 -41.31 47.71
CA PHE A 360 1.77 -42.17 48.20
C PHE A 360 1.33 -43.63 48.33
N THR A 361 2.28 -44.55 48.20
CA THR A 361 2.11 -45.96 48.51
C THR A 361 1.87 -46.18 50.00
N LYS A 362 1.12 -47.21 50.36
CA LYS A 362 0.84 -47.60 51.76
C LYS A 362 2.05 -48.14 52.53
N ASN A 363 3.19 -48.35 51.86
CA ASN A 363 4.41 -48.89 52.44
C ASN A 363 5.43 -47.77 52.67
N TRP A 364 6.25 -47.93 53.70
CA TRP A 364 7.39 -47.06 54.00
C TRP A 364 8.70 -47.63 53.40
N PRO A 365 9.61 -46.81 52.84
CA PRO A 365 9.53 -45.36 52.62
C PRO A 365 8.42 -44.94 51.66
N ALA A 366 7.84 -43.75 51.89
CA ALA A 366 6.75 -43.22 51.10
C ALA A 366 7.23 -43.01 49.65
N LYS A 367 6.58 -43.66 48.70
CA LYS A 367 6.86 -43.50 47.27
C LYS A 367 5.62 -43.04 46.54
N ILE A 368 5.80 -42.15 45.58
CA ILE A 368 4.69 -41.73 44.73
C ILE A 368 4.48 -42.78 43.64
N GLU A 369 3.23 -43.20 43.46
CA GLU A 369 2.90 -44.15 42.41
C GLU A 369 3.06 -43.50 41.03
N ARG A 370 3.82 -44.14 40.13
CA ARG A 370 4.01 -43.65 38.76
C ARG A 370 2.67 -43.39 38.05
N LYS A 371 1.68 -44.25 38.32
CA LYS A 371 0.32 -44.12 37.80
C LYS A 371 -0.31 -42.75 38.14
N VAL A 372 -0.08 -42.23 39.35
CA VAL A 372 -0.58 -40.92 39.79
C VAL A 372 0.07 -39.79 39.00
N ILE A 373 1.38 -39.89 38.72
CA ILE A 373 2.10 -38.92 37.90
C ILE A 373 1.56 -38.95 36.46
N ASP A 374 1.41 -40.14 35.89
CA ASP A 374 0.88 -40.31 34.53
C ASP A 374 -0.59 -39.81 34.42
N GLU A 375 -1.42 -40.02 35.45
CA GLU A 375 -2.79 -39.50 35.53
C GLU A 375 -2.84 -37.97 35.60
N LEU A 376 -1.96 -37.35 36.40
CA LEU A 376 -1.86 -35.89 36.51
C LEU A 376 -1.32 -35.25 35.22
N ASP A 377 -0.27 -35.83 34.62
CA ASP A 377 0.28 -35.37 33.35
C ASP A 377 -0.75 -35.46 32.22
N HIS A 378 -1.51 -36.55 32.18
CA HIS A 378 -2.61 -36.71 31.23
C HIS A 378 -3.71 -35.66 31.45
N ALA A 379 -4.14 -35.43 32.71
CA ALA A 379 -5.16 -34.43 33.02
C ALA A 379 -4.72 -33.01 32.67
N LEU A 380 -3.46 -32.64 32.97
CA LEU A 380 -2.88 -31.35 32.58
C LEU A 380 -2.83 -31.20 31.06
N SER A 381 -2.42 -32.25 30.35
CA SER A 381 -2.39 -32.26 28.88
C SER A 381 -3.78 -32.05 28.27
N VAL A 382 -4.80 -32.74 28.78
CA VAL A 382 -6.19 -32.61 28.32
C VAL A 382 -6.73 -31.20 28.57
N ASN A 383 -6.50 -30.64 29.76
CA ASN A 383 -6.93 -29.28 30.08
C ASN A 383 -6.21 -28.23 29.23
N LEU A 384 -4.90 -28.39 29.01
CA LEU A 384 -4.11 -27.51 28.16
C LEU A 384 -4.65 -27.50 26.72
N ALA A 385 -4.82 -28.67 26.12
CA ALA A 385 -5.30 -28.79 24.75
C ALA A 385 -6.76 -28.33 24.57
N SER A 386 -7.62 -28.60 25.57
CA SER A 386 -8.99 -28.09 25.58
C SER A 386 -9.02 -26.57 25.66
N GLY A 387 -8.21 -25.97 26.55
CA GLY A 387 -8.12 -24.52 26.72
C GLY A 387 -7.51 -23.83 25.49
N GLU A 388 -6.50 -24.42 24.85
CA GLU A 388 -5.95 -23.94 23.58
C GLU A 388 -7.02 -23.93 22.47
N THR A 389 -7.79 -25.01 22.37
CA THR A 389 -8.88 -25.13 21.39
C THR A 389 -9.97 -24.08 21.66
N GLU A 390 -10.39 -23.91 22.91
CA GLU A 390 -11.39 -22.92 23.31
C GLU A 390 -10.91 -21.48 23.05
N ARG A 391 -9.66 -21.16 23.39
CA ARG A 391 -9.05 -19.86 23.10
C ARG A 391 -9.01 -19.58 21.61
N MET A 392 -8.53 -20.55 20.82
CA MET A 392 -8.47 -20.44 19.36
C MET A 392 -9.85 -20.22 18.75
N LEU A 393 -10.88 -20.95 19.20
CA LEU A 393 -12.25 -20.77 18.75
C LEU A 393 -12.83 -19.41 19.17
N THR A 394 -12.50 -18.93 20.37
CA THR A 394 -12.91 -17.60 20.85
C THR A 394 -12.28 -16.50 20.00
N LEU A 395 -10.98 -16.59 19.71
CA LEU A 395 -10.28 -15.66 18.82
C LEU A 395 -10.91 -15.68 17.42
N ALA A 396 -11.05 -16.86 16.81
CA ALA A 396 -11.62 -16.98 15.47
C ALA A 396 -13.04 -16.41 15.36
N LYS A 397 -13.89 -16.67 16.36
CA LYS A 397 -15.28 -16.18 16.41
C LYS A 397 -15.36 -14.65 16.48
N ASN A 398 -14.46 -14.01 17.21
CA ASN A 398 -14.49 -12.56 17.41
C ASN A 398 -13.70 -11.79 16.34
N LEU A 399 -12.57 -12.34 15.89
CA LEU A 399 -11.72 -11.74 14.86
C LEU A 399 -12.27 -11.98 13.44
N GLY A 400 -12.85 -13.14 13.15
CA GLY A 400 -13.36 -13.49 11.83
C GLY A 400 -14.26 -12.43 11.19
N PRO A 401 -15.30 -11.93 11.89
CA PRO A 401 -16.16 -10.87 11.38
C PRO A 401 -15.45 -9.51 11.16
N LEU A 402 -14.32 -9.27 11.85
CA LEU A 402 -13.53 -8.05 11.69
C LEU A 402 -12.58 -8.11 10.49
N GLN A 403 -12.18 -9.32 10.05
CA GLN A 403 -11.26 -9.48 8.93
C GLN A 403 -11.71 -8.73 7.66
N PRO A 404 -12.92 -8.98 7.11
CA PRO A 404 -13.34 -8.27 5.89
C PRO A 404 -13.41 -6.76 6.13
N LYS A 405 -13.85 -6.31 7.31
CA LYS A 405 -13.86 -4.87 7.64
C LYS A 405 -12.45 -4.26 7.63
N CYS A 406 -11.46 -4.97 8.17
CA CYS A 406 -10.06 -4.53 8.13
C CYS A 406 -9.53 -4.47 6.69
N GLU A 407 -9.84 -5.48 5.86
CA GLU A 407 -9.47 -5.50 4.44
C GLU A 407 -10.06 -4.31 3.66
N HIS A 408 -11.32 -3.96 3.94
CA HIS A 408 -11.96 -2.77 3.35
C HIS A 408 -11.35 -1.48 3.87
N ALA A 409 -11.16 -1.34 5.19
CA ALA A 409 -10.56 -0.16 5.81
C ALA A 409 -9.16 0.12 5.24
N ILE A 410 -8.30 -0.92 5.14
CA ILE A 410 -6.95 -0.78 4.58
C ILE A 410 -7.00 -0.33 3.12
N ARG A 411 -7.92 -0.88 2.33
CA ARG A 411 -8.10 -0.51 0.91
C ARG A 411 -8.52 0.93 0.75
N ASP A 412 -9.49 1.38 1.54
CA ASP A 412 -10.00 2.75 1.53
C ASP A 412 -8.93 3.74 2.02
N LEU A 413 -8.15 3.35 3.03
CA LEU A 413 -7.02 4.14 3.52
C LEU A 413 -5.90 4.29 2.49
N ILE A 414 -5.59 3.26 1.69
CA ILE A 414 -4.63 3.39 0.58
C ILE A 414 -5.14 4.40 -0.45
N GLU A 415 -6.45 4.47 -0.69
CA GLU A 415 -7.04 5.50 -1.54
C GLU A 415 -6.97 6.89 -0.92
N LEU A 416 -7.27 7.03 0.36
CA LEU A 416 -7.24 8.32 1.05
C LEU A 416 -5.80 8.85 1.20
N ASP A 417 -4.82 7.98 1.44
CA ASP A 417 -3.40 8.33 1.51
C ASP A 417 -2.86 8.89 0.17
N GLN A 418 -3.44 8.51 -0.97
CA GLN A 418 -3.12 9.15 -2.25
C GLN A 418 -3.45 10.64 -2.22
N TRP A 419 -4.57 11.04 -1.61
CA TRP A 419 -4.97 12.43 -1.51
C TRP A 419 -4.18 13.19 -0.45
N VAL A 420 -3.78 12.52 0.64
CA VAL A 420 -2.77 13.03 1.59
C VAL A 420 -1.46 13.35 0.86
N ALA A 421 -0.97 12.44 0.02
CA ALA A 421 0.26 12.63 -0.77
C ALA A 421 0.13 13.81 -1.74
N VAL A 422 -0.98 13.89 -2.49
CA VAL A 422 -1.27 15.00 -3.41
C VAL A 422 -1.36 16.33 -2.66
N ALA A 423 -2.01 16.37 -1.50
CA ALA A 423 -2.17 17.60 -0.71
C ALA A 423 -0.83 18.11 -0.15
N ARG A 424 0.01 17.20 0.35
CA ARG A 424 1.37 17.54 0.82
C ARG A 424 2.23 18.05 -0.34
N TRP A 425 2.21 17.34 -1.47
CA TRP A 425 2.89 17.76 -2.70
C TRP A 425 2.43 19.14 -3.17
N ALA A 426 1.11 19.37 -3.22
CA ALA A 426 0.52 20.62 -3.66
C ALA A 426 0.90 21.80 -2.75
N LYS A 427 0.93 21.56 -1.44
CA LYS A 427 1.34 22.56 -0.46
C LYS A 427 2.81 22.95 -0.61
N GLU A 428 3.70 21.98 -0.77
CA GLU A 428 5.14 22.22 -0.90
C GLU A 428 5.46 23.03 -2.19
N HIS A 429 4.74 22.77 -3.28
CA HIS A 429 4.99 23.42 -4.56
C HIS A 429 4.09 24.63 -4.85
N GLY A 430 3.28 25.04 -3.88
CA GLY A 430 2.34 26.15 -4.04
C GLY A 430 1.39 25.95 -5.22
N CYS A 431 0.76 24.78 -5.29
CA CYS A 431 -0.19 24.41 -6.33
C CYS A 431 -1.62 24.87 -6.01
N THR A 432 -2.39 25.15 -7.06
CA THR A 432 -3.81 25.51 -7.00
C THR A 432 -4.66 24.58 -7.86
N MET A 433 -5.94 24.40 -7.54
CA MET A 433 -6.85 23.62 -8.40
C MET A 433 -7.22 24.46 -9.63
N PRO A 434 -6.90 24.03 -10.87
CA PRO A 434 -7.20 24.83 -12.06
C PRO A 434 -8.70 24.87 -12.33
N GLU A 435 -9.23 25.96 -12.86
CA GLU A 435 -10.58 26.02 -13.42
C GLU A 435 -10.66 25.23 -14.73
N LEU A 436 -11.77 24.55 -14.98
CA LEU A 436 -12.00 23.88 -16.26
C LEU A 436 -12.85 24.78 -17.15
N SER A 437 -12.47 24.88 -18.41
CA SER A 437 -13.16 25.66 -19.44
C SER A 437 -13.38 24.80 -20.69
N ASP A 438 -14.01 25.37 -21.72
CA ASP A 438 -14.29 24.65 -22.97
C ASP A 438 -13.00 24.29 -23.71
N HIS A 439 -12.11 25.26 -23.98
CA HIS A 439 -10.85 25.03 -24.71
C HIS A 439 -9.79 26.10 -24.43
N GLY A 440 -8.52 25.78 -24.65
CA GLY A 440 -7.37 26.68 -24.44
C GLY A 440 -6.66 26.43 -23.11
N ILE A 441 -5.71 27.29 -22.77
CA ILE A 441 -4.96 27.22 -21.52
C ILE A 441 -4.54 28.61 -21.05
N HIS A 442 -4.60 28.86 -19.74
CA HIS A 442 -4.07 30.05 -19.09
C HIS A 442 -3.45 29.66 -17.76
N ILE A 443 -2.28 30.23 -17.47
CA ILE A 443 -1.54 30.01 -16.24
C ILE A 443 -0.96 31.33 -15.75
N GLU A 444 -1.15 31.63 -14.46
CA GLU A 444 -0.58 32.77 -13.76
C GLU A 444 0.44 32.28 -12.73
N ASP A 445 1.63 32.89 -12.75
CA ASP A 445 2.77 32.50 -11.93
C ASP A 445 3.08 31.00 -11.96
N GLY A 446 2.97 30.39 -13.14
CA GLY A 446 3.23 28.98 -13.37
C GLY A 446 4.69 28.63 -13.17
N ARG A 447 4.96 27.52 -12.48
CA ARG A 447 6.32 27.06 -12.15
C ARG A 447 6.57 25.64 -12.65
N HIS A 448 7.71 25.45 -13.29
CA HIS A 448 8.12 24.15 -13.79
C HIS A 448 8.63 23.25 -12.65
N LEU A 449 8.04 22.07 -12.48
CA LEU A 449 8.31 21.17 -11.33
C LEU A 449 9.66 20.46 -11.37
N LEU A 450 10.22 20.23 -12.56
CA LEU A 450 11.29 19.24 -12.77
C LEU A 450 12.63 19.86 -13.23
N LEU A 451 12.85 21.17 -13.01
CA LEU A 451 14.10 21.83 -13.44
C LEU A 451 15.31 21.52 -12.54
N GLY A 452 15.11 20.97 -11.33
CA GLY A 452 16.17 20.73 -10.36
C GLY A 452 16.75 22.00 -9.72
N VAL A 453 16.20 23.17 -10.07
CA VAL A 453 16.48 24.50 -9.51
C VAL A 453 15.16 25.21 -9.24
N GLU A 454 15.19 26.30 -8.49
CA GLU A 454 14.02 27.16 -8.30
C GLU A 454 13.60 27.74 -9.67
N ALA A 455 12.37 27.44 -10.09
CA ALA A 455 11.83 27.86 -11.37
C ALA A 455 11.25 29.27 -11.27
N ASP A 456 11.56 30.13 -12.23
CA ASP A 456 10.86 31.41 -12.37
C ASP A 456 9.37 31.18 -12.59
N ALA A 457 8.57 32.06 -11.99
CA ALA A 457 7.14 32.16 -12.27
C ALA A 457 6.92 32.71 -13.69
N VAL A 458 6.07 32.03 -14.47
CA VAL A 458 5.73 32.40 -15.84
C VAL A 458 4.22 32.52 -16.00
N THR A 459 3.78 33.65 -16.55
CA THR A 459 2.36 33.87 -16.87
C THR A 459 2.14 33.72 -18.37
N TYR A 460 1.32 32.76 -18.78
CA TYR A 460 1.06 32.47 -20.19
C TYR A 460 -0.37 32.04 -20.48
N GLY A 461 -0.94 32.52 -21.59
CA GLY A 461 -2.26 32.10 -22.06
C GLY A 461 -2.31 31.89 -23.56
N LEU A 462 -3.12 30.92 -24.00
CA LEU A 462 -3.38 30.57 -25.40
C LEU A 462 -4.83 30.07 -25.59
N GLY A 463 -5.45 30.43 -26.71
CA GLY A 463 -6.83 30.05 -27.02
C GLY A 463 -7.87 30.67 -26.08
N ARG A 464 -9.07 30.09 -26.01
CA ARG A 464 -10.24 30.69 -25.33
C ARG A 464 -10.09 30.86 -23.80
N CYS A 465 -9.11 30.23 -23.17
CA CYS A 465 -8.80 30.44 -21.75
C CYS A 465 -7.92 31.67 -21.50
N ALA A 466 -7.23 32.18 -22.53
CA ALA A 466 -6.38 33.35 -22.38
C ALA A 466 -7.21 34.61 -22.12
N MET A 467 -6.55 35.64 -21.57
CA MET A 467 -7.08 36.99 -21.48
C MET A 467 -7.59 37.49 -22.85
N ASP A 468 -8.64 38.30 -22.87
CA ASP A 468 -9.42 38.65 -24.07
C ASP A 468 -8.61 39.03 -25.33
N ASN A 469 -7.45 39.67 -25.18
CA ASN A 469 -6.61 40.11 -26.31
C ASN A 469 -5.59 39.05 -26.80
N ASP A 470 -5.49 37.91 -26.12
CA ASP A 470 -4.52 36.82 -26.35
C ASP A 470 -5.21 35.50 -26.72
N GLN A 471 -6.47 35.52 -27.15
CA GLN A 471 -7.29 34.31 -27.37
C GLN A 471 -7.05 33.58 -28.69
N GLN A 472 -6.01 33.95 -29.46
CA GLN A 472 -5.63 33.24 -30.67
C GLN A 472 -5.34 31.76 -30.31
N SER A 473 -5.86 30.83 -31.12
CA SER A 473 -5.62 29.40 -30.96
C SER A 473 -4.20 28.99 -31.38
N LEU A 474 -3.51 29.86 -32.13
CA LEU A 474 -2.20 29.62 -32.70
C LEU A 474 -1.20 30.68 -32.23
N ALA A 475 -0.02 30.26 -31.77
CA ALA A 475 1.08 31.16 -31.43
C ALA A 475 2.44 30.61 -31.89
N LEU A 476 3.27 31.47 -32.46
CA LEU A 476 4.69 31.20 -32.66
C LEU A 476 5.47 31.73 -31.47
N LEU A 477 6.41 30.95 -30.93
CA LEU A 477 7.30 31.38 -29.86
C LEU A 477 8.73 31.50 -30.37
N THR A 478 9.27 32.72 -30.33
CA THR A 478 10.66 33.01 -30.71
C THR A 478 11.47 33.47 -29.50
N GLY A 479 12.80 33.51 -29.65
CA GLY A 479 13.68 34.03 -28.61
C GLY A 479 15.02 33.33 -28.51
N ALA A 480 15.84 33.81 -27.57
CA ALA A 480 17.20 33.32 -27.35
C ALA A 480 17.24 31.81 -27.02
N ASN A 481 18.30 31.14 -27.45
CA ASN A 481 18.58 29.77 -27.03
C ASN A 481 18.91 29.78 -25.53
N SER A 482 18.39 28.79 -24.80
CA SER A 482 18.41 28.76 -23.33
C SER A 482 17.54 29.82 -22.62
N GLY A 483 16.64 30.51 -23.34
CA GLY A 483 15.69 31.45 -22.76
C GLY A 483 14.48 30.83 -22.04
N GLY A 484 14.32 29.50 -22.09
CA GLY A 484 13.19 28.80 -21.45
C GLY A 484 12.03 28.45 -22.38
N LYS A 485 12.21 28.50 -23.71
CA LYS A 485 11.16 28.15 -24.70
C LYS A 485 10.64 26.72 -24.52
N THR A 486 11.53 25.72 -24.52
CA THR A 486 11.18 24.32 -24.25
C THR A 486 10.58 24.13 -22.87
N THR A 487 11.13 24.81 -21.85
CA THR A 487 10.60 24.78 -20.48
C THR A 487 9.17 25.32 -20.39
N LEU A 488 8.82 26.33 -21.20
CA LEU A 488 7.45 26.84 -21.28
C LEU A 488 6.52 25.81 -21.92
N LEU A 489 6.94 25.13 -23.01
CA LEU A 489 6.16 24.03 -23.58
C LEU A 489 5.92 22.93 -22.55
N GLU A 490 6.96 22.50 -21.84
CA GLU A 490 6.83 21.50 -20.77
C GLU A 490 5.92 21.99 -19.62
N LEU A 491 5.97 23.28 -19.25
CA LEU A 491 5.08 23.88 -18.26
C LEU A 491 3.60 23.83 -18.68
N LEU A 492 3.29 24.21 -19.93
CA LEU A 492 1.93 24.12 -20.47
C LEU A 492 1.46 22.66 -20.55
N ALA A 493 2.34 21.74 -20.95
CA ALA A 493 2.07 20.32 -20.96
C ALA A 493 1.78 19.77 -19.55
N HIS A 494 2.62 20.09 -18.57
CA HIS A 494 2.43 19.69 -17.17
C HIS A 494 1.09 20.16 -16.62
N THR A 495 0.74 21.42 -16.89
CA THR A 495 -0.51 22.04 -16.47
C THR A 495 -1.71 21.32 -17.08
N CYS A 496 -1.66 21.03 -18.38
CA CYS A 496 -2.69 20.27 -19.09
C CYS A 496 -2.84 18.84 -18.52
N ILE A 497 -1.73 18.12 -18.36
CA ILE A 497 -1.72 16.75 -17.82
C ILE A 497 -2.31 16.71 -16.41
N LEU A 498 -1.87 17.59 -15.51
CA LEU A 498 -2.34 17.64 -14.12
C LEU A 498 -3.83 17.98 -14.04
N ALA A 499 -4.31 18.95 -14.82
CA ALA A 499 -5.72 19.33 -14.86
C ALA A 499 -6.61 18.16 -15.28
N HIS A 500 -6.22 17.43 -16.33
CA HIS A 500 -6.94 16.26 -16.85
C HIS A 500 -6.78 15.00 -15.97
N MET A 501 -5.75 14.93 -15.12
CA MET A 501 -5.67 13.94 -14.04
C MET A 501 -6.60 14.27 -12.86
N GLY A 502 -7.15 15.49 -12.81
CA GLY A 502 -7.96 16.02 -11.70
C GLY A 502 -7.13 16.46 -10.50
N LEU A 503 -5.91 16.95 -10.74
CA LEU A 503 -4.93 17.34 -9.74
C LEU A 503 -4.65 18.85 -9.77
N PRO A 504 -4.14 19.44 -8.67
CA PRO A 504 -3.74 20.84 -8.65
C PRO A 504 -2.48 21.07 -9.50
N VAL A 505 -2.33 22.29 -10.01
CA VAL A 505 -1.23 22.74 -10.88
C VAL A 505 -0.33 23.73 -10.15
N PRO A 506 0.99 23.76 -10.42
CA PRO A 506 1.96 24.62 -9.74
C PRO A 506 1.90 26.09 -10.21
N ALA A 507 0.81 26.77 -9.85
CA ALA A 507 0.46 28.12 -10.28
C ALA A 507 -0.30 28.87 -9.19
N SER A 508 -0.34 30.21 -9.25
CA SER A 508 -1.23 31.01 -8.39
C SER A 508 -2.68 30.93 -8.89
N HIS A 509 -2.88 30.89 -10.20
CA HIS A 509 -4.17 30.68 -10.86
C HIS A 509 -3.97 29.97 -12.21
N ALA A 510 -4.95 29.17 -12.64
CA ALA A 510 -4.92 28.53 -13.95
C ALA A 510 -6.32 28.18 -14.45
N VAL A 511 -6.51 28.26 -15.76
CA VAL A 511 -7.73 27.84 -16.47
C VAL A 511 -7.31 26.90 -17.59
N VAL A 512 -7.91 25.70 -17.64
CA VAL A 512 -7.54 24.67 -18.61
C VAL A 512 -8.78 24.19 -19.35
N GLY A 513 -8.72 24.26 -20.67
CA GLY A 513 -9.74 23.76 -21.58
C GLY A 513 -9.80 22.24 -21.65
N GLN A 514 -10.97 21.71 -21.98
CA GLN A 514 -11.13 20.29 -22.25
C GLN A 514 -10.48 19.93 -23.59
N VAL A 515 -9.56 18.97 -23.56
CA VAL A 515 -8.92 18.40 -24.76
C VAL A 515 -8.93 16.89 -24.64
N GLU A 516 -9.06 16.20 -25.78
CA GLU A 516 -9.02 14.75 -25.86
C GLU A 516 -7.61 14.22 -26.18
N ALA A 517 -6.71 15.09 -26.66
CA ALA A 517 -5.33 14.73 -26.98
C ALA A 517 -4.32 15.86 -26.68
N LEU A 518 -3.19 15.48 -26.09
CA LEU A 518 -2.00 16.31 -25.91
C LEU A 518 -0.88 15.79 -26.82
N HIS A 519 -0.51 16.59 -27.81
CA HIS A 519 0.59 16.30 -28.73
C HIS A 519 1.81 17.15 -28.38
N ILE A 520 2.90 16.50 -28.00
CA ILE A 520 4.19 17.16 -27.82
C ILE A 520 5.13 16.63 -28.91
N LEU A 521 5.44 17.49 -29.87
CA LEU A 521 6.27 17.19 -31.03
C LEU A 521 7.62 17.87 -30.85
N ALA A 522 8.64 17.09 -30.49
CA ALA A 522 10.01 17.57 -30.34
C ALA A 522 10.91 17.00 -31.43
N LYS A 523 12.03 17.66 -31.68
CA LYS A 523 13.05 17.24 -32.64
C LYS A 523 13.43 15.77 -32.48
N ALA A 524 13.37 15.01 -33.57
CA ALA A 524 13.83 13.63 -33.59
C ALA A 524 15.32 13.57 -33.21
N GLY A 525 15.63 12.97 -32.06
CA GLY A 525 17.00 12.68 -31.65
C GLY A 525 17.61 11.61 -32.55
N GLY A 526 18.34 12.01 -33.59
CA GLY A 526 19.08 11.08 -34.46
C GLY A 526 18.96 11.43 -35.96
N THR A 527 20.11 11.45 -36.64
CA THR A 527 20.33 11.59 -38.11
C THR A 527 19.44 12.57 -38.86
N GLN A 528 20.02 13.72 -39.26
CA GLN A 528 19.49 14.68 -40.24
C GLN A 528 19.44 14.06 -41.66
N SER A 529 18.63 13.02 -41.86
CA SER A 529 18.38 12.45 -43.18
C SER A 529 17.09 13.04 -43.76
N ALA A 530 16.97 13.06 -45.09
CA ALA A 530 15.76 13.54 -45.76
C ALA A 530 14.50 12.78 -45.32
N GLY A 531 14.61 11.48 -44.99
CA GLY A 531 13.50 10.68 -44.48
C GLY A 531 13.02 11.09 -43.08
N ALA A 532 13.89 11.66 -42.24
CA ALA A 532 13.50 12.14 -40.92
C ALA A 532 12.60 13.39 -40.99
N LEU A 533 12.88 14.28 -41.96
CA LEU A 533 12.03 15.44 -42.21
C LEU A 533 10.66 15.01 -42.76
N GLU A 534 10.64 14.13 -43.76
CA GLU A 534 9.39 13.59 -44.32
C GLU A 534 8.52 12.95 -43.24
N GLN A 535 9.11 12.11 -42.38
CA GLN A 535 8.40 11.49 -41.27
C GLN A 535 7.82 12.52 -40.29
N THR A 536 8.58 13.56 -39.95
CA THR A 536 8.11 14.66 -39.06
C THR A 536 6.94 15.41 -39.67
N LEU A 537 6.98 15.68 -40.98
CA LEU A 537 5.90 16.34 -41.70
C LEU A 537 4.65 15.47 -41.81
N VAL A 538 4.79 14.16 -42.04
CA VAL A 538 3.66 13.21 -42.04
C VAL A 538 3.03 13.10 -40.65
N GLU A 539 3.84 13.06 -39.59
CA GLU A 539 3.35 13.05 -38.21
C GLU A 539 2.57 14.34 -37.91
N LEU A 540 3.14 15.51 -38.20
CA LEU A 540 2.45 16.79 -38.01
C LEU A 540 1.16 16.86 -38.83
N ALA A 541 1.19 16.47 -40.11
CA ALA A 541 0.01 16.46 -40.99
C ALA A 541 -1.11 15.59 -40.41
N THR A 542 -0.77 14.41 -39.86
CA THR A 542 -1.73 13.51 -39.22
C THR A 542 -2.34 14.16 -37.98
N VAL A 543 -1.54 14.86 -37.17
CA VAL A 543 -2.00 15.54 -35.96
C VAL A 543 -2.90 16.73 -36.26
N VAL A 544 -2.49 17.62 -37.18
CA VAL A 544 -3.20 18.88 -37.49
C VAL A 544 -4.45 18.68 -38.34
N SER A 545 -4.57 17.54 -39.06
CA SER A 545 -5.76 17.23 -39.88
C SER A 545 -6.86 16.49 -39.12
N ASP A 546 -6.53 15.93 -37.95
CA ASP A 546 -7.48 15.22 -37.11
C ASP A 546 -8.41 16.24 -36.40
N PRO A 547 -9.75 16.06 -36.38
CA PRO A 547 -10.69 17.02 -35.81
C PRO A 547 -10.88 16.92 -34.29
N THR A 548 -10.24 15.94 -33.65
CA THR A 548 -10.33 15.69 -32.20
C THR A 548 -9.80 16.89 -31.41
N PRO A 549 -10.52 17.41 -30.38
CA PRO A 549 -10.06 18.53 -29.57
C PRO A 549 -8.68 18.29 -28.98
N LYS A 550 -7.72 19.20 -29.21
CA LYS A 550 -6.32 18.94 -28.89
C LYS A 550 -5.47 20.17 -28.56
N LEU A 551 -4.42 19.93 -27.79
CA LEU A 551 -3.32 20.86 -27.56
C LEU A 551 -2.06 20.33 -28.25
N ILE A 552 -1.48 21.13 -29.16
CA ILE A 552 -0.26 20.84 -29.90
C ILE A 552 0.86 21.75 -29.39
N LEU A 553 1.95 21.15 -28.90
CA LEU A 553 3.14 21.82 -28.45
C LEU A 553 4.31 21.32 -29.29
N ALA A 554 4.83 22.17 -30.15
CA ALA A 554 5.86 21.81 -31.12
C ALA A 554 7.16 22.57 -30.86
N ASP A 555 8.27 21.84 -30.74
CA ASP A 555 9.60 22.41 -30.50
C ASP A 555 10.54 22.14 -31.66
N GLU A 556 11.01 23.21 -32.30
CA GLU A 556 12.02 23.20 -33.37
C GLU A 556 11.79 22.10 -34.43
N LEU A 557 10.64 22.13 -35.12
CA LEU A 557 10.31 21.18 -36.21
C LEU A 557 11.22 21.29 -37.45
N GLU A 558 12.26 22.12 -37.37
CA GLU A 558 13.11 22.55 -38.47
C GLU A 558 14.31 21.61 -38.62
N ALA A 559 14.14 20.57 -39.43
CA ALA A 559 15.26 19.81 -40.02
C ALA A 559 15.43 20.15 -41.50
N ILE A 560 15.26 21.43 -41.87
CA ILE A 560 15.07 21.85 -43.26
C ILE A 560 16.31 22.60 -43.76
N THR A 561 16.91 22.08 -44.83
CA THR A 561 18.11 22.65 -45.47
C THR A 561 17.84 23.93 -46.25
N GLU A 562 16.59 24.16 -46.67
CA GLU A 562 16.14 25.37 -47.37
C GLU A 562 15.04 26.10 -46.57
N PRO A 563 15.39 27.15 -45.80
CA PRO A 563 14.48 27.85 -44.88
C PRO A 563 13.16 28.31 -45.50
N GLY A 564 13.18 28.82 -46.74
CA GLY A 564 11.98 29.36 -47.39
C GLY A 564 10.98 28.30 -47.87
N ALA A 565 11.46 27.13 -48.30
CA ALA A 565 10.57 26.01 -48.62
C ALA A 565 9.96 25.43 -47.34
N GLY A 566 10.77 25.31 -46.28
CA GLY A 566 10.32 24.84 -44.98
C GLY A 566 9.27 25.71 -44.33
N ALA A 567 9.49 27.02 -44.33
CA ALA A 567 8.53 27.99 -43.79
C ALA A 567 7.16 27.90 -44.48
N ARG A 568 7.11 27.69 -45.81
CA ARG A 568 5.86 27.50 -46.55
C ARG A 568 5.11 26.24 -46.16
N ILE A 569 5.82 25.13 -45.95
CA ILE A 569 5.20 23.88 -45.51
C ILE A 569 4.63 24.04 -44.09
N ILE A 570 5.43 24.58 -43.18
CA ILE A 570 5.00 24.82 -41.79
C ILE A 570 3.81 25.77 -41.76
N ALA A 571 3.85 26.88 -42.51
CA ALA A 571 2.72 27.80 -42.66
C ALA A 571 1.43 27.08 -43.05
N GLY A 572 1.48 26.19 -44.05
CA GLY A 572 0.32 25.38 -44.45
C GLY A 572 -0.22 24.48 -43.33
N MET A 573 0.67 23.86 -42.55
CA MET A 573 0.29 23.00 -41.43
C MET A 573 -0.32 23.79 -40.26
N LEU A 574 0.21 24.98 -39.98
CA LEU A 574 -0.31 25.88 -38.94
C LEU A 574 -1.72 26.37 -39.28
N LEU A 575 -1.95 26.77 -40.54
CA LEU A 575 -3.27 27.17 -41.02
C LEU A 575 -4.26 25.99 -41.01
N ALA A 576 -3.80 24.77 -41.33
CA ALA A 576 -4.63 23.58 -41.22
C ALA A 576 -5.03 23.28 -39.77
N ALA A 577 -4.13 23.48 -38.80
CA ALA A 577 -4.41 23.33 -37.38
C ALA A 577 -5.41 24.39 -36.88
N GLU A 578 -5.23 25.66 -37.26
CA GLU A 578 -6.12 26.76 -36.86
C GLU A 578 -7.53 26.60 -37.43
N ALA A 579 -7.67 25.98 -38.60
CA ALA A 579 -8.97 25.70 -39.21
C ALA A 579 -9.78 24.60 -38.48
N GLN A 580 -9.15 23.80 -37.62
CA GLN A 580 -9.85 22.83 -36.80
C GLN A 580 -10.44 23.52 -35.57
N ASN A 581 -11.71 23.23 -35.29
CA ASN A 581 -12.31 23.64 -34.02
C ASN A 581 -11.56 22.97 -32.87
N ASP A 582 -11.47 23.67 -31.74
CA ASP A 582 -10.90 23.15 -30.50
C ASP A 582 -9.49 22.55 -30.67
N THR A 583 -8.71 23.16 -31.58
CA THR A 583 -7.27 22.93 -31.71
C THR A 583 -6.52 24.16 -31.24
N THR A 584 -5.64 23.98 -30.27
CA THR A 584 -4.71 25.02 -29.81
C THR A 584 -3.29 24.57 -30.12
N MET A 585 -2.46 25.45 -30.70
CA MET A 585 -1.09 25.11 -31.10
C MET A 585 -0.08 26.20 -30.73
N MET A 586 1.01 25.80 -30.06
CA MET A 586 2.22 26.60 -29.91
C MET A 586 3.36 25.96 -30.69
N LEU A 587 4.04 26.76 -31.52
CA LEU A 587 5.23 26.35 -32.24
C LEU A 587 6.44 27.20 -31.84
N VAL A 588 7.46 26.57 -31.28
CA VAL A 588 8.79 27.18 -31.11
C VAL A 588 9.55 27.09 -32.43
N THR A 589 9.98 28.23 -32.95
CA THR A 589 10.57 28.32 -34.29
C THR A 589 11.55 29.49 -34.41
N HIS A 590 12.60 29.29 -35.20
CA HIS A 590 13.49 30.38 -35.63
C HIS A 590 13.08 30.97 -36.99
N LEU A 591 12.15 30.31 -37.69
CA LEU A 591 11.62 30.71 -39.00
C LEU A 591 10.38 31.61 -38.92
N ALA A 592 10.00 32.14 -37.75
CA ALA A 592 8.80 32.97 -37.62
C ALA A 592 8.66 34.09 -38.68
N PRO A 593 9.72 34.86 -39.04
CA PRO A 593 9.60 35.87 -40.10
C PRO A 593 9.25 35.28 -41.47
N ALA A 594 9.86 34.15 -41.83
CA ALA A 594 9.61 33.48 -43.09
C ALA A 594 8.23 32.80 -43.12
N ILE A 595 7.76 32.31 -41.97
CA ILE A 595 6.40 31.76 -41.82
C ILE A 595 5.37 32.88 -42.00
N LEU A 596 5.56 34.04 -41.36
CA LEU A 596 4.69 35.20 -41.53
C LEU A 596 4.61 35.60 -43.00
N GLU A 597 5.76 35.76 -43.66
CA GLU A 597 5.82 36.07 -45.10
C GLU A 597 5.10 35.01 -45.95
N ALA A 598 5.30 33.72 -45.65
CA ALA A 598 4.66 32.62 -46.36
C ALA A 598 3.14 32.57 -46.16
N THR A 599 2.63 32.92 -44.97
CA THR A 599 1.19 32.98 -44.69
C THR A 599 0.52 34.22 -45.31
N GLY A 600 1.28 35.30 -45.51
CA GLY A 600 0.74 36.59 -45.94
C GLY A 600 -0.21 37.22 -44.92
N ARG A 601 -0.12 36.83 -43.65
CA ARG A 601 -0.96 37.29 -42.54
C ARG A 601 -0.17 38.20 -41.60
N ASP A 602 -0.81 39.31 -41.21
CA ASP A 602 -0.27 40.26 -40.23
C ASP A 602 -0.85 40.05 -38.81
N ASP A 603 -1.85 39.18 -38.67
CA ASP A 603 -2.58 38.89 -37.44
C ASP A 603 -2.16 37.57 -36.77
N LEU A 604 -1.20 36.85 -37.36
CA LEU A 604 -0.64 35.65 -36.75
C LEU A 604 0.18 36.02 -35.51
N ARG A 605 -0.21 35.49 -34.35
CA ARG A 605 0.44 35.79 -33.08
C ARG A 605 1.87 35.25 -33.02
N VAL A 606 2.81 36.14 -32.71
CA VAL A 606 4.20 35.80 -32.43
C VAL A 606 4.58 36.34 -31.06
N ASP A 607 4.99 35.47 -30.16
CA ASP A 607 5.44 35.81 -28.82
C ASP A 607 6.96 35.63 -28.71
N GLY A 608 7.58 36.43 -27.84
CA GLY A 608 9.03 36.55 -27.78
C GLY A 608 9.60 36.48 -26.37
N ILE A 609 10.64 35.67 -26.18
CA ILE A 609 11.48 35.64 -24.97
C ILE A 609 12.86 36.24 -25.28
N GLU A 610 13.22 37.32 -24.60
CA GLU A 610 14.47 38.05 -24.82
C GLU A 610 15.36 38.08 -23.56
N ALA A 611 16.66 37.92 -23.79
CA ALA A 611 17.66 38.17 -22.77
C ALA A 611 17.89 39.69 -22.63
N LYS A 612 17.87 40.18 -21.38
CA LYS A 612 18.18 41.58 -21.04
C LYS A 612 19.69 41.81 -20.92
N GLY A 613 20.49 40.77 -20.68
CA GLY A 613 21.94 40.86 -20.56
C GLY A 613 22.57 39.65 -19.87
N LEU A 614 23.77 39.87 -19.29
CA LEU A 614 24.46 38.91 -18.43
C LEU A 614 24.52 39.45 -16.99
N ASP A 615 24.35 38.58 -16.00
CA ASP A 615 24.53 38.91 -14.58
C ASP A 615 26.03 38.88 -14.17
N ALA A 616 26.29 39.02 -12.87
CA ALA A 616 27.64 39.03 -12.31
C ALA A 616 28.38 37.69 -12.46
N ASP A 617 27.65 36.58 -12.59
CA ASP A 617 28.20 35.24 -12.79
C ASP A 617 28.30 34.86 -14.29
N LEU A 618 28.00 35.84 -15.15
CA LEU A 618 27.95 35.75 -16.60
C LEU A 618 26.83 34.83 -17.09
N GLU A 619 25.76 34.65 -16.31
CA GLU A 619 24.57 33.92 -16.71
C GLU A 619 23.55 34.84 -17.39
N LEU A 620 22.74 34.27 -18.29
CA LEU A 620 21.79 35.04 -19.11
C LEU A 620 20.65 35.52 -18.21
N MET A 621 20.48 36.84 -18.12
CA MET A 621 19.31 37.44 -17.48
C MET A 621 18.16 37.44 -18.48
N VAL A 622 17.21 36.53 -18.31
CA VAL A 622 16.06 36.37 -19.21
C VAL A 622 14.78 36.59 -18.44
N ASP A 623 13.91 37.43 -18.98
CA ASP A 623 12.52 37.49 -18.52
C ASP A 623 11.78 36.33 -19.18
N ARG A 624 11.53 35.27 -18.41
CA ARG A 624 11.00 34.01 -18.95
C ARG A 624 9.53 34.09 -19.31
N THR A 625 8.83 35.16 -18.92
CA THR A 625 7.46 35.44 -19.38
C THR A 625 7.50 36.02 -20.80
N PRO A 626 6.95 35.33 -21.81
CA PRO A 626 6.96 35.82 -23.18
C PRO A 626 6.20 37.13 -23.33
N LYS A 627 6.79 38.07 -24.06
CA LYS A 627 6.10 39.26 -24.52
C LYS A 627 5.17 38.89 -25.67
N ARG A 628 3.90 39.27 -25.56
CA ARG A 628 2.86 39.05 -26.58
C ARG A 628 3.11 39.87 -27.83
N ASN A 629 2.81 39.31 -29.00
CA ASN A 629 2.87 40.02 -30.29
C ASN A 629 4.23 40.72 -30.51
N HIS A 630 5.31 40.07 -30.06
CA HIS A 630 6.66 40.58 -30.08
C HIS A 630 7.60 39.53 -30.68
N LEU A 631 8.17 39.84 -31.84
CA LEU A 631 9.19 39.01 -32.47
C LEU A 631 10.54 39.19 -31.74
N ALA A 632 10.84 38.27 -30.81
CA ALA A 632 12.13 38.25 -30.15
C ALA A 632 13.24 37.81 -31.11
N ARG A 633 14.39 38.48 -31.02
CA ARG A 633 15.62 38.12 -31.74
C ARG A 633 16.50 37.21 -30.89
N SER A 634 17.21 36.29 -31.52
CA SER A 634 18.33 35.62 -30.86
C SER A 634 19.39 36.65 -30.51
N THR A 635 19.98 36.56 -29.33
CA THR A 635 21.05 37.45 -28.84
C THR A 635 22.41 36.70 -28.75
N PRO A 636 22.95 36.17 -29.86
CA PRO A 636 24.23 35.45 -29.86
C PRO A 636 25.40 36.32 -29.37
N GLU A 637 25.31 37.64 -29.51
CA GLU A 637 26.29 38.60 -28.99
C GLU A 637 26.50 38.47 -27.48
N LEU A 638 25.47 38.10 -26.71
CA LEU A 638 25.60 37.86 -25.26
C LEU A 638 26.40 36.59 -24.96
N ILE A 639 26.27 35.55 -25.80
CA ILE A 639 27.08 34.33 -25.69
C ILE A 639 28.54 34.66 -26.00
N VAL A 640 28.78 35.40 -27.07
CA VAL A 640 30.15 35.83 -27.44
C VAL A 640 30.75 36.70 -26.33
N LYS A 641 29.98 37.63 -25.76
CA LYS A 641 30.41 38.44 -24.61
C LYS A 641 30.80 37.58 -23.40
N ARG A 642 29.99 36.58 -23.06
CA ARG A 642 30.33 35.60 -22.00
C ARG A 642 31.64 34.88 -22.30
N LEU A 643 31.86 34.45 -23.54
CA LEU A 643 33.09 33.77 -23.96
C LEU A 643 34.31 34.69 -23.86
N VAL A 644 34.18 35.98 -24.19
CA VAL A 644 35.25 36.98 -23.98
C VAL A 644 35.61 37.10 -22.50
N GLU A 645 34.62 37.16 -21.62
CA GLU A 645 34.85 37.34 -20.18
C GLU A 645 35.43 36.09 -19.50
N ARG A 646 35.08 34.88 -19.98
CA ARG A 646 35.61 33.60 -19.46
C ARG A 646 36.92 33.12 -20.11
N SER A 647 37.37 33.76 -21.19
CA SER A 647 38.56 33.34 -21.92
C SER A 647 39.77 34.24 -21.63
N ASP A 648 40.97 33.67 -21.84
CA ASP A 648 42.25 34.37 -21.73
C ASP A 648 43.09 34.21 -23.01
N GLY A 649 44.11 35.06 -23.16
CA GLY A 649 45.09 35.00 -24.25
C GLY A 649 44.47 35.14 -25.65
N HIS A 650 44.91 34.31 -26.59
CA HIS A 650 44.51 34.38 -28.00
C HIS A 650 43.01 34.14 -28.22
N ALA A 651 42.37 33.28 -27.41
CA ALA A 651 40.94 33.00 -27.52
C ALA A 651 40.10 34.24 -27.15
N LYS A 652 40.52 34.99 -26.11
CA LYS A 652 39.87 36.24 -25.72
C LYS A 652 39.89 37.28 -26.83
N VAL A 653 41.04 37.42 -27.51
CA VAL A 653 41.19 38.34 -28.65
C VAL A 653 40.25 37.93 -29.77
N LEU A 654 40.25 36.65 -30.18
CA LEU A 654 39.37 36.14 -31.23
C LEU A 654 37.88 36.37 -30.91
N PHE A 655 37.42 36.02 -29.69
CA PHE A 655 36.03 36.26 -29.31
C PHE A 655 35.71 37.75 -29.22
N GLY A 656 36.67 38.59 -28.83
CA GLY A 656 36.53 40.04 -28.84
C GLY A 656 36.32 40.59 -30.25
N ASP A 657 37.12 40.13 -31.20
CA ASP A 657 36.99 40.49 -32.62
C ASP A 657 35.63 40.04 -33.18
N ILE A 658 35.20 38.79 -32.88
CA ILE A 658 33.88 38.28 -33.26
C ILE A 658 32.76 39.14 -32.65
N LEU A 659 32.90 39.58 -31.40
CA LEU A 659 31.88 40.40 -30.73
C LEU A 659 31.68 41.74 -31.44
N THR A 660 32.74 42.33 -32.00
CA THR A 660 32.62 43.59 -32.77
C THR A 660 31.82 43.44 -34.07
N MET A 661 31.65 42.21 -34.60
CA MET A 661 30.84 41.97 -35.79
C MET A 661 29.32 42.03 -35.51
N PHE A 662 28.92 42.10 -34.24
CA PHE A 662 27.52 42.25 -33.82
C PHE A 662 27.12 43.70 -33.48
N GLN A 663 28.07 44.64 -33.52
CA GLN A 663 27.88 46.09 -33.28
C GLN A 663 27.73 46.83 -34.60
#